data_AF-A0A5J9UJQ2-F1
#
_entry.id   AF-A0A5J9UJQ2-F1
#
_cell.length_a   1.000
_cell.length_b   1.000
_cell.length_c   1.000
_cell.angle_alpha   90.00
_cell.angle_beta   90.00
_cell.angle_gamma   90.00
#
_symmetry.space_group_name_H-M   'P 1'
#
loop_
_entity.id
_entity.type
_entity.pdbx_description
1 polymer ?
#
loop_
_entity_poly.entity_id
_entity_poly.type
_entity_poly.pdbx_seq_one_letter_code
_entity_poly.pdbx_strand_id
1 'polypeptide(L)'
;MYNKSRRANARVIGLVVNYESILRGTKKLPVERPRWKLAFKVPPKFPIITGEKIRDANGNPLKMILEDTDTGRPVFAPLYDELQIELVPLLGNFPRDSRDTDDFQKGIVEAKHPVLAGEYKTTMWDGRATVGEIMFTDDSLKCGCMFRIGMRVVPESYHGARILEGMTEAFMVRDRHGYELHRSENYKWQLAFQSQPRQPIYVDRQIRDVIGNPLEVILVDTETGLPLVPPTKELHIELVSLFPPYSHEEDLSADEFQKAVCTRREFEPYLSGDIGLTMKHDGRVTVNELQYTGSLEALKLSHLGHIGVRVVPGKNNGAGRIREGITHDFEIRDEEMVMKRLLPGLSDDVCWLEGISWGGVFRSRLEQNNVRNVQEFLTMLAVKPDELRAIAGDGMDDSRWSEIISHARACIFPLDKVYAYHSVRATIYVNSIFDLVKVKLGGVECPLQELDEAQKRLVQQVMQEAYEHRHTLQEVKLTLNLGDPVWRLEMIDREGASHMKLTSNNIDTVQEFLRMLHVKPDELRAIVGDDMTNRMWNVTTSHAQECESGDKVYAYSGANSTIYVDSIFLRLLMIRINGVECALSGLCKIKPNKADVVEMVTARQIILEAFEHRHNLQEVDATMEPLHDTVIHIETLLSCTKRYVQVDLDDKDDDHIHDDEVPVPQSANLDHQMWIPNHGELQHEKEDILHNLFASLFDRNLLSILDK
;
A
#
# COMPACT_ATOMS: atom_id res chain seq x y z
N MET A 1 -16.54 21.60 75.79
CA MET A 1 -17.98 21.69 75.42
C MET A 1 -18.04 21.63 73.90
N TYR A 2 -18.66 20.60 73.30
CA TYR A 2 -20.06 20.60 72.80
C TYR A 2 -20.26 21.59 71.64
N ASN A 3 -20.73 21.23 70.44
CA ASN A 3 -21.29 19.98 69.87
C ASN A 3 -20.93 19.87 68.36
N LYS A 4 -20.63 18.70 67.76
CA LYS A 4 -21.53 17.62 67.26
C LYS A 4 -22.60 18.13 66.26
N SER A 5 -22.91 17.47 65.13
CA SER A 5 -22.72 16.05 64.79
C SER A 5 -22.83 15.70 63.28
N ARG A 6 -21.96 14.77 62.81
CA ARG A 6 -22.19 13.63 61.88
C ARG A 6 -23.15 13.73 60.65
N ARG A 7 -22.58 13.47 59.46
CA ARG A 7 -22.75 12.28 58.57
C ARG A 7 -21.58 12.29 57.55
N ALA A 8 -20.78 11.23 57.35
CA ALA A 8 -21.04 10.02 56.53
C ALA A 8 -21.32 10.37 55.05
N ASN A 9 -20.63 9.85 54.01
CA ASN A 9 -19.71 8.71 53.85
C ASN A 9 -18.78 8.88 52.62
N ALA A 10 -17.58 8.25 52.64
CA ALA A 10 -16.82 7.60 51.52
C ALA A 10 -16.56 8.34 50.18
N ARG A 11 -15.56 8.03 49.33
CA ARG A 11 -14.21 7.39 49.36
C ARG A 11 -13.53 7.85 48.04
N VAL A 12 -12.23 8.19 47.99
CA VAL A 12 -11.13 7.38 47.38
C VAL A 12 -11.55 6.79 46.00
N ILE A 13 -10.99 7.10 44.82
CA ILE A 13 -9.59 7.26 44.32
C ILE A 13 -9.54 8.55 43.42
N GLY A 14 -8.44 9.25 43.10
CA GLY A 14 -6.99 9.15 43.36
C GLY A 14 -6.19 10.20 42.53
N LEU A 15 -4.95 9.91 42.12
CA LEU A 15 -4.15 10.68 41.14
C LEU A 15 -3.58 9.75 40.05
N VAL A 16 -3.54 10.23 38.79
CA VAL A 16 -2.41 10.24 37.82
C VAL A 16 -2.95 10.77 36.47
N VAL A 17 -2.51 11.96 36.06
CA VAL A 17 -2.53 12.47 34.67
C VAL A 17 -1.29 13.38 34.56
N ASN A 18 -0.14 12.81 34.20
CA ASN A 18 0.39 12.63 32.85
C ASN A 18 0.87 13.94 32.20
N TYR A 19 2.18 14.00 31.94
CA TYR A 19 2.95 15.19 31.53
C TYR A 19 2.85 15.52 30.01
N GLU A 20 2.10 14.74 29.24
CA GLU A 20 1.97 14.90 27.78
C GLU A 20 1.15 16.12 27.32
N SER A 21 0.48 16.82 28.24
CA SER A 21 -0.38 17.98 27.93
C SER A 21 0.37 19.29 27.62
N ILE A 22 1.71 19.30 27.69
CA ILE A 22 2.53 20.52 27.55
C ILE A 22 3.20 20.66 26.17
N LEU A 23 3.21 19.61 25.32
CA LEU A 23 3.89 19.62 24.01
C LEU A 23 2.98 19.54 22.77
N ARG A 24 1.68 19.87 22.88
CA ARG A 24 0.81 20.18 21.72
C ARG A 24 0.05 21.49 21.94
N GLY A 25 0.79 22.59 21.83
CA GLY A 25 0.32 23.93 22.19
C GLY A 25 0.87 25.05 21.31
N THR A 26 1.03 24.83 20.00
CA THR A 26 1.19 25.94 19.05
C THR A 26 -0.09 26.77 19.02
N LYS A 27 -0.18 27.76 19.90
CA LYS A 27 -1.21 28.81 19.81
C LYS A 27 -1.05 29.48 18.44
N LYS A 28 -1.93 29.15 17.47
CA LYS A 28 -2.10 29.96 16.26
C LYS A 28 -2.29 31.41 16.75
N LEU A 29 -1.34 32.28 16.42
CA LEU A 29 -1.51 33.72 16.57
C LEU A 29 -2.80 34.13 15.85
N PRO A 30 -3.49 35.21 16.28
CA PRO A 30 -4.68 35.65 15.57
C PRO A 30 -4.28 36.00 14.14
N VAL A 31 -4.81 35.22 13.19
CA VAL A 31 -4.60 35.46 11.76
C VAL A 31 -5.07 36.88 11.48
N GLU A 32 -4.18 37.75 11.00
CA GLU A 32 -4.55 39.08 10.55
C GLU A 32 -5.71 38.95 9.57
N ARG A 33 -6.76 39.75 9.73
CA ARG A 33 -7.90 39.70 8.80
C ARG A 33 -7.36 40.04 7.41
N PRO A 34 -7.39 39.11 6.44
CA PRO A 34 -6.89 39.40 5.10
C PRO A 34 -7.72 40.53 4.53
N ARG A 35 -7.06 41.63 4.17
CA ARG A 35 -7.70 42.90 3.80
C ARG A 35 -8.31 42.86 2.40
N TRP A 36 -7.87 41.93 1.58
CA TRP A 36 -8.20 41.84 0.17
C TRP A 36 -8.74 40.46 -0.18
N LYS A 37 -9.68 40.41 -1.12
CA LYS A 37 -10.22 39.19 -1.73
C LYS A 37 -10.25 39.34 -3.25
N LEU A 38 -10.13 38.23 -3.96
CA LEU A 38 -10.36 38.19 -5.40
C LEU A 38 -11.88 38.11 -5.69
N ALA A 39 -12.33 38.72 -6.78
CA ALA A 39 -13.73 38.69 -7.20
C ALA A 39 -13.89 38.79 -8.73
N PHE A 40 -14.98 38.22 -9.26
CA PHE A 40 -15.42 38.50 -10.62
C PHE A 40 -16.17 39.83 -10.67
N LYS A 41 -15.74 40.77 -11.53
CA LYS A 41 -16.37 42.09 -11.67
C LYS A 41 -17.82 41.99 -12.16
N VAL A 42 -18.09 41.00 -13.01
CA VAL A 42 -19.40 40.68 -13.58
C VAL A 42 -19.52 39.15 -13.56
N PRO A 43 -20.65 38.58 -13.12
CA PRO A 43 -20.83 37.12 -13.10
C PRO A 43 -20.80 36.54 -14.52
N PRO A 44 -20.54 35.22 -14.66
CA PRO A 44 -20.70 34.53 -15.93
C PRO A 44 -22.11 34.70 -16.52
N LYS A 45 -22.20 34.63 -17.84
CA LYS A 45 -23.45 34.45 -18.55
C LYS A 45 -23.90 33.00 -18.38
N PHE A 46 -25.16 32.83 -18.01
CA PHE A 46 -25.81 31.52 -17.91
C PHE A 46 -26.75 31.27 -19.11
N PRO A 47 -26.99 30.01 -19.51
CA PRO A 47 -26.40 28.77 -18.97
C PRO A 47 -24.91 28.61 -19.36
N ILE A 48 -24.21 27.71 -18.66
CA ILE A 48 -22.86 27.26 -19.03
C ILE A 48 -22.98 25.90 -19.70
N ILE A 49 -22.51 25.80 -20.95
CA ILE A 49 -22.58 24.60 -21.78
C ILE A 49 -21.15 24.07 -22.03
N THR A 50 -20.94 22.75 -21.99
CA THR A 50 -19.66 22.13 -22.33
C THR A 50 -19.25 22.48 -23.76
N GLY A 51 -17.95 22.60 -24.01
CA GLY A 51 -17.45 23.02 -25.32
C GLY A 51 -17.62 24.51 -25.64
N GLU A 52 -18.32 25.30 -24.80
CA GLU A 52 -18.54 26.74 -25.06
C GLU A 52 -17.66 27.66 -24.20
N LYS A 53 -17.22 28.78 -24.82
CA LYS A 53 -16.35 29.77 -24.19
C LYS A 53 -17.11 30.60 -23.17
N ILE A 54 -16.67 30.56 -21.92
CA ILE A 54 -17.31 31.27 -20.81
C ILE A 54 -17.09 32.78 -20.96
N ARG A 55 -18.18 33.54 -20.83
CA ARG A 55 -18.22 35.01 -20.95
C ARG A 55 -18.96 35.61 -19.77
N ASP A 56 -18.75 36.90 -19.52
CA ASP A 56 -19.55 37.66 -18.55
C ASP A 56 -21.00 37.83 -19.04
N ALA A 57 -21.91 38.21 -18.13
CA ALA A 57 -23.33 38.42 -18.44
C ALA A 57 -23.60 39.42 -19.58
N ASN A 58 -22.62 40.25 -19.97
CA ASN A 58 -22.69 41.21 -21.07
C ASN A 58 -22.07 40.68 -22.39
N GLY A 59 -21.53 39.45 -22.40
CA GLY A 59 -20.87 38.82 -23.56
C GLY A 59 -19.37 39.11 -23.69
N ASN A 60 -18.74 39.77 -22.73
CA ASN A 60 -17.30 40.07 -22.72
C ASN A 60 -16.50 38.93 -22.09
N PRO A 61 -15.16 38.87 -22.26
CA PRO A 61 -14.30 38.03 -21.42
C PRO A 61 -14.49 38.35 -19.93
N LEU A 62 -14.41 37.33 -19.08
CA LEU A 62 -14.51 37.50 -17.63
C LEU A 62 -13.39 38.42 -17.12
N LYS A 63 -13.71 39.26 -16.13
CA LYS A 63 -12.76 40.21 -15.53
C LYS A 63 -12.66 39.98 -14.03
N MET A 64 -11.43 39.77 -13.56
CA MET A 64 -11.12 39.59 -12.15
C MET A 64 -10.66 40.93 -11.57
N ILE A 65 -11.06 41.19 -10.33
CA ILE A 65 -10.71 42.38 -9.57
C ILE A 65 -10.31 42.01 -8.15
N LEU A 66 -9.49 42.85 -7.53
CA LEU A 66 -9.23 42.83 -6.10
C LEU A 66 -10.25 43.71 -5.37
N GLU A 67 -10.95 43.17 -4.38
CA GLU A 67 -11.89 43.89 -3.52
C GLU A 67 -11.37 43.98 -2.08
N ASP A 68 -11.61 45.12 -1.43
CA ASP A 68 -11.36 45.29 0.01
C ASP A 68 -12.44 44.53 0.80
N THR A 69 -12.03 43.72 1.78
CA THR A 69 -12.92 42.77 2.46
C THR A 69 -13.93 43.43 3.38
N ASP A 70 -13.62 44.61 3.93
CA ASP A 70 -14.50 45.32 4.85
C ASP A 70 -15.52 46.20 4.10
N THR A 71 -15.15 46.72 2.92
CA THR A 71 -15.98 47.65 2.13
C THR A 71 -16.61 47.04 0.88
N GLY A 72 -16.13 45.88 0.41
CA GLY A 72 -16.55 45.26 -0.85
C GLY A 72 -16.24 46.09 -2.10
N ARG A 73 -15.33 47.06 -2.00
CA ARG A 73 -15.03 47.99 -3.11
C ARG A 73 -13.79 47.53 -3.89
N PRO A 74 -13.78 47.67 -5.23
CA PRO A 74 -12.58 47.43 -6.03
C PRO A 74 -11.42 48.30 -5.56
N VAL A 75 -10.27 47.69 -5.27
CA VAL A 75 -9.08 48.39 -4.78
C VAL A 75 -8.15 48.69 -5.93
N PHE A 76 -7.68 49.93 -6.01
CA PHE A 76 -6.48 50.28 -6.77
C PHE A 76 -5.30 50.21 -5.81
N ALA A 77 -4.85 48.99 -5.53
CA ALA A 77 -3.65 48.77 -4.73
C ALA A 77 -2.44 48.89 -5.66
N PRO A 78 -1.42 49.71 -5.33
CA PRO A 78 -0.10 49.58 -5.94
C PRO A 78 0.54 48.31 -5.38
N LEU A 79 0.11 47.18 -5.93
CA LEU A 79 0.84 45.92 -5.84
C LEU A 79 2.10 46.14 -6.68
N TYR A 80 3.25 46.27 -6.03
CA TYR A 80 4.53 46.46 -6.72
C TYR A 80 4.98 45.19 -7.48
N ASP A 81 4.31 44.06 -7.21
CA ASP A 81 4.61 42.74 -7.74
C ASP A 81 3.46 42.23 -8.65
N GLU A 82 3.83 41.50 -9.70
CA GLU A 82 2.88 40.83 -10.61
C GLU A 82 2.18 39.65 -9.89
N LEU A 83 0.86 39.71 -9.73
CA LEU A 83 0.09 38.61 -9.13
C LEU A 83 -0.26 37.56 -10.19
N GLN A 84 0.29 36.35 -10.08
CA GLN A 84 -0.19 35.24 -10.91
C GLN A 84 -1.48 34.66 -10.31
N ILE A 85 -2.55 34.62 -11.11
CA ILE A 85 -3.87 34.13 -10.72
C ILE A 85 -4.20 32.86 -11.51
N GLU A 86 -4.66 31.84 -10.81
CA GLU A 86 -5.15 30.58 -11.38
C GLU A 86 -6.66 30.46 -11.13
N LEU A 87 -7.41 30.09 -12.18
CA LEU A 87 -8.82 29.70 -12.09
C LEU A 87 -8.92 28.19 -11.99
N VAL A 88 -9.77 27.71 -11.08
CA VAL A 88 -9.91 26.29 -10.75
C VAL A 88 -11.38 25.88 -10.70
N PRO A 89 -11.75 24.68 -11.17
CA PRO A 89 -13.08 24.13 -10.94
C PRO A 89 -13.21 23.73 -9.46
N LEU A 90 -14.26 24.21 -8.79
CA LEU A 90 -14.67 23.78 -7.46
C LEU A 90 -16.04 23.10 -7.55
N LEU A 91 -16.37 22.23 -6.60
CA LEU A 91 -17.74 21.72 -6.46
C LEU A 91 -18.70 22.80 -5.94
N GLY A 92 -19.98 22.68 -6.29
CA GLY A 92 -21.02 23.62 -5.89
C GLY A 92 -21.23 23.69 -4.37
N ASN A 93 -21.06 22.57 -3.66
CA ASN A 93 -21.14 22.46 -2.19
C ASN A 93 -20.01 23.22 -1.47
N PHE A 94 -18.96 23.67 -2.19
CA PHE A 94 -17.80 24.30 -1.56
C PHE A 94 -18.23 25.51 -0.71
N PRO A 95 -17.85 25.56 0.58
CA PRO A 95 -18.35 26.56 1.52
C PRO A 95 -17.84 27.96 1.19
N ARG A 96 -18.79 28.88 0.97
CA ARG A 96 -18.52 30.24 0.50
C ARG A 96 -17.72 31.10 1.49
N ASP A 97 -17.85 30.81 2.78
CA ASP A 97 -17.17 31.50 3.87
C ASP A 97 -15.90 30.77 4.34
N SER A 98 -15.37 29.80 3.58
CA SER A 98 -14.06 29.22 3.90
C SER A 98 -12.98 30.30 3.90
N ARG A 99 -12.25 30.39 5.01
CA ARG A 99 -11.09 31.30 5.18
C ARG A 99 -9.79 30.52 5.33
N ASP A 100 -9.82 29.21 5.12
CA ASP A 100 -8.64 28.37 5.15
C ASP A 100 -8.25 27.97 3.73
N THR A 101 -7.00 28.31 3.35
CA THR A 101 -6.47 28.04 2.01
C THR A 101 -6.23 26.53 1.84
N ASP A 102 -5.96 25.80 2.93
CA ASP A 102 -5.84 24.34 2.92
C ASP A 102 -7.19 23.68 2.58
N ASP A 103 -8.31 24.26 3.02
CA ASP A 103 -9.65 23.77 2.69
C ASP A 103 -10.04 24.16 1.25
N PHE A 104 -9.64 25.34 0.76
CA PHE A 104 -9.81 25.71 -0.64
C PHE A 104 -9.07 24.75 -1.59
N GLN A 105 -7.83 24.37 -1.27
CA GLN A 105 -7.08 23.38 -2.05
C GLN A 105 -7.79 22.02 -2.12
N LYS A 106 -8.41 21.55 -1.02
CA LYS A 106 -9.19 20.30 -1.00
C LYS A 106 -10.51 20.38 -1.78
N GLY A 107 -11.02 21.59 -2.02
CA GLY A 107 -12.27 21.83 -2.76
C GLY A 107 -12.13 21.82 -4.29
N ILE A 108 -10.89 21.75 -4.81
CA ILE A 108 -10.59 21.72 -6.24
C ILE A 108 -10.97 20.36 -6.82
N VAL A 109 -11.66 20.37 -7.95
CA VAL A 109 -12.10 19.15 -8.64
C VAL A 109 -10.92 18.52 -9.37
N GLU A 110 -10.39 17.44 -8.80
CA GLU A 110 -9.44 16.56 -9.47
C GLU A 110 -10.17 15.51 -10.31
N ALA A 111 -9.77 15.37 -11.57
CA ALA A 111 -10.33 14.40 -12.51
C ALA A 111 -9.23 13.90 -13.46
N LYS A 112 -9.47 12.74 -14.09
CA LYS A 112 -8.52 12.10 -15.03
C LYS A 112 -8.20 12.98 -16.24
N HIS A 113 -9.14 13.85 -16.62
CA HIS A 113 -9.01 14.85 -17.67
C HIS A 113 -9.42 16.23 -17.11
N PRO A 114 -8.86 17.35 -17.61
CA PRO A 114 -9.15 18.67 -17.06
C PRO A 114 -10.63 19.05 -17.23
N VAL A 115 -11.33 19.30 -16.11
CA VAL A 115 -12.74 19.76 -16.10
C VAL A 115 -12.88 21.18 -16.69
N LEU A 116 -11.83 22.01 -16.55
CA LEU A 116 -11.73 23.33 -17.15
C LEU A 116 -10.55 23.34 -18.12
N ALA A 117 -10.79 23.77 -19.36
CA ALA A 117 -9.79 23.87 -20.42
C ALA A 117 -9.60 25.33 -20.88
N GLY A 118 -8.46 25.59 -21.53
CA GLY A 118 -8.09 26.91 -22.07
C GLY A 118 -7.10 27.68 -21.20
N GLU A 119 -7.15 29.00 -21.25
CA GLU A 119 -6.21 29.90 -20.56
C GLU A 119 -6.68 30.23 -19.13
N TYR A 120 -6.60 29.22 -18.25
CA TYR A 120 -7.03 29.33 -16.85
C TYR A 120 -5.97 29.95 -15.91
N LYS A 121 -4.81 30.41 -16.43
CA LYS A 121 -3.79 31.16 -15.69
C LYS A 121 -3.55 32.51 -16.36
N THR A 122 -3.43 33.58 -15.56
CA THR A 122 -3.19 34.94 -16.07
C THR A 122 -2.55 35.82 -15.01
N THR A 123 -1.86 36.88 -15.43
CA THR A 123 -1.24 37.87 -14.53
C THR A 123 -2.21 39.02 -14.25
N MET A 124 -2.32 39.39 -12.98
CA MET A 124 -3.12 40.53 -12.51
C MET A 124 -2.22 41.73 -12.22
N TRP A 125 -2.57 42.87 -12.81
CA TRP A 125 -1.90 44.17 -12.65
C TRP A 125 -2.85 45.18 -12.01
N ASP A 126 -2.37 46.00 -11.08
CA ASP A 126 -3.15 47.04 -10.37
C ASP A 126 -4.50 46.53 -9.81
N GLY A 127 -4.50 45.28 -9.32
CA GLY A 127 -5.70 44.61 -8.82
C GLY A 127 -6.74 44.25 -9.88
N ARG A 128 -6.34 44.10 -11.16
CA ARG A 128 -7.22 43.78 -12.30
C ARG A 128 -6.60 42.76 -13.25
N ALA A 129 -7.41 41.81 -13.72
CA ALA A 129 -7.03 40.90 -14.80
C ALA A 129 -8.22 40.65 -15.75
N THR A 130 -7.91 40.28 -16.99
CA THR A 130 -8.88 39.67 -17.89
C THR A 130 -8.55 38.19 -17.97
N VAL A 131 -9.57 37.34 -17.80
CA VAL A 131 -9.43 35.89 -17.97
C VAL A 131 -9.29 35.61 -19.47
N GLY A 132 -8.39 34.69 -19.83
CA GLY A 132 -8.27 34.21 -21.21
C GLY A 132 -9.48 33.39 -21.64
N GLU A 133 -9.37 32.72 -22.79
CA GLU A 133 -10.47 31.86 -23.25
C GLU A 133 -10.52 30.57 -22.42
N ILE A 134 -11.56 30.41 -21.59
CA ILE A 134 -11.81 29.20 -20.78
C ILE A 134 -13.17 28.58 -21.10
N MET A 135 -13.28 27.26 -20.89
CA MET A 135 -14.46 26.44 -21.20
C MET A 135 -14.50 25.21 -20.29
N PHE A 136 -15.70 24.73 -19.95
CA PHE A 136 -15.85 23.39 -19.36
C PHE A 136 -15.75 22.32 -20.46
N THR A 137 -15.07 21.23 -20.16
CA THR A 137 -14.93 20.07 -21.04
C THR A 137 -16.10 19.10 -20.90
N ASP A 138 -16.23 18.15 -21.82
CA ASP A 138 -17.23 17.08 -21.72
C ASP A 138 -16.89 16.07 -20.60
N ASP A 139 -15.66 16.12 -20.06
CA ASP A 139 -15.24 15.45 -18.82
C ASP A 139 -15.73 16.15 -17.53
N SER A 140 -16.41 17.30 -17.64
CA SER A 140 -17.14 17.87 -16.52
C SER A 140 -18.28 16.92 -16.10
N LEU A 141 -18.36 16.63 -14.79
CA LEU A 141 -19.20 15.57 -14.20
C LEU A 141 -20.62 15.58 -14.78
N LYS A 142 -20.99 14.46 -15.45
CA LYS A 142 -22.24 14.27 -16.23
C LYS A 142 -23.49 14.83 -15.55
N CYS A 143 -24.46 15.23 -16.38
CA CYS A 143 -25.78 15.82 -16.08
C CYS A 143 -26.24 15.67 -14.62
N GLY A 144 -26.28 16.78 -13.89
CA GLY A 144 -26.86 16.83 -12.55
C GLY A 144 -25.94 17.37 -11.46
N CYS A 145 -24.68 17.70 -11.75
CA CYS A 145 -23.74 18.26 -10.77
C CYS A 145 -23.63 19.79 -10.81
N MET A 146 -23.28 20.37 -9.65
CA MET A 146 -23.06 21.80 -9.49
C MET A 146 -21.57 22.12 -9.34
N PHE A 147 -21.15 23.21 -9.97
CA PHE A 147 -19.77 23.70 -9.97
C PHE A 147 -19.70 25.17 -9.55
N ARG A 148 -18.50 25.61 -9.17
CA ARG A 148 -18.09 27.02 -9.14
C ARG A 148 -16.79 27.16 -9.91
N ILE A 149 -16.53 28.36 -10.42
CA ILE A 149 -15.18 28.75 -10.83
C ILE A 149 -14.55 29.45 -9.62
N GLY A 150 -13.57 28.81 -9.00
CA GLY A 150 -12.69 29.43 -8.03
C GLY A 150 -11.58 30.23 -8.73
N MET A 151 -11.06 31.25 -8.06
CA MET A 151 -9.83 31.94 -8.45
C MET A 151 -8.95 32.14 -7.21
N ARG A 152 -7.64 31.91 -7.37
CA ARG A 152 -6.66 32.05 -6.30
C ARG A 152 -5.37 32.67 -6.82
N VAL A 153 -4.59 33.24 -5.93
CA VAL A 153 -3.18 33.54 -6.21
C VAL A 153 -2.45 32.20 -6.34
N VAL A 154 -1.59 32.04 -7.35
CA VAL A 154 -0.76 30.84 -7.52
C VAL A 154 0.15 30.70 -6.30
N PRO A 155 0.23 29.52 -5.65
CA PRO A 155 1.14 29.30 -4.53
C PRO A 155 2.58 29.75 -4.87
N GLU A 156 3.26 30.34 -3.89
CA GLU A 156 4.64 30.85 -4.00
C GLU A 156 4.88 31.99 -5.01
N SER A 157 3.88 32.40 -5.82
CA SER A 157 4.02 33.51 -6.78
C SER A 157 4.00 34.91 -6.17
N TYR A 158 3.64 35.03 -4.89
CA TYR A 158 3.49 36.30 -4.17
C TYR A 158 3.76 36.13 -2.68
N HIS A 159 4.49 37.09 -2.09
CA HIS A 159 4.94 37.05 -0.70
C HIS A 159 4.42 38.21 0.16
N GLY A 160 3.46 38.99 -0.34
CA GLY A 160 2.85 40.11 0.40
C GLY A 160 1.66 39.69 1.26
N ALA A 161 0.85 40.68 1.68
CA ALA A 161 -0.28 40.47 2.58
C ALA A 161 -1.33 39.51 1.99
N ARG A 162 -1.85 38.58 2.81
CA ARG A 162 -2.77 37.51 2.36
C ARG A 162 -3.98 38.06 1.62
N ILE A 163 -4.20 37.53 0.42
CA ILE A 163 -5.36 37.77 -0.42
C ILE A 163 -6.27 36.54 -0.31
N LEU A 164 -7.56 36.74 -0.04
CA LEU A 164 -8.56 35.66 -0.06
C LEU A 164 -8.91 35.26 -1.49
N GLU A 165 -9.17 33.97 -1.65
CA GLU A 165 -9.66 33.34 -2.85
C GLU A 165 -11.06 33.87 -3.23
N GLY A 166 -11.32 33.95 -4.53
CA GLY A 166 -12.62 34.36 -5.09
C GLY A 166 -13.36 33.17 -5.68
N MET A 167 -14.69 33.23 -5.76
CA MET A 167 -15.48 32.19 -6.43
C MET A 167 -16.78 32.73 -7.03
N THR A 168 -17.32 32.05 -8.02
CA THR A 168 -18.68 32.29 -8.52
C THR A 168 -19.76 31.79 -7.54
N GLU A 169 -21.02 32.13 -7.85
CA GLU A 169 -22.15 31.30 -7.42
C GLU A 169 -22.00 29.85 -7.91
N ALA A 170 -22.71 28.93 -7.27
CA ALA A 170 -22.82 27.56 -7.77
C ALA A 170 -23.79 27.52 -8.96
N PHE A 171 -23.39 26.83 -10.03
CA PHE A 171 -24.18 26.65 -11.24
C PHE A 171 -24.04 25.24 -11.80
N MET A 172 -25.06 24.77 -12.54
CA MET A 172 -24.99 23.54 -13.30
C MET A 172 -24.25 23.78 -14.62
N VAL A 173 -23.28 22.92 -14.92
CA VAL A 173 -22.74 22.76 -16.28
C VAL A 173 -23.64 21.79 -17.03
N ARG A 174 -24.02 22.13 -18.26
CA ARG A 174 -24.88 21.31 -19.12
C ARG A 174 -24.12 20.87 -20.37
N ASP A 175 -24.44 19.70 -20.91
CA ASP A 175 -24.04 19.36 -22.27
C ASP A 175 -24.98 20.08 -23.29
N ARG A 176 -24.61 20.06 -24.57
CA ARG A 176 -25.45 20.68 -25.61
C ARG A 176 -26.74 19.90 -25.86
N HIS A 177 -26.67 18.57 -25.95
CA HIS A 177 -27.84 17.73 -26.29
C HIS A 177 -28.89 17.80 -25.19
N GLY A 178 -28.48 17.64 -23.93
CA GLY A 178 -29.35 17.83 -22.79
C GLY A 178 -29.97 19.23 -22.77
N TYR A 179 -29.19 20.31 -22.90
CA TYR A 179 -29.76 21.67 -22.89
C TYR A 179 -30.86 21.87 -23.97
N GLU A 180 -30.67 21.34 -25.18
CA GLU A 180 -31.66 21.40 -26.25
C GLU A 180 -32.92 20.56 -25.94
N LEU A 181 -32.77 19.36 -25.35
CA LEU A 181 -33.86 18.50 -24.90
C LEU A 181 -34.69 19.11 -23.77
N HIS A 182 -34.06 19.77 -22.78
CA HIS A 182 -34.78 20.49 -21.72
C HIS A 182 -35.71 21.57 -22.31
N ARG A 183 -35.24 22.24 -23.37
CA ARG A 183 -35.96 23.33 -24.05
C ARG A 183 -37.12 22.83 -24.91
N SER A 184 -37.03 21.65 -25.52
CA SER A 184 -38.11 21.07 -26.33
C SER A 184 -39.24 20.49 -25.48
N GLU A 185 -38.92 19.81 -24.36
CA GLU A 185 -39.90 19.21 -23.44
C GLU A 185 -40.56 20.20 -22.46
N ASN A 186 -40.15 21.48 -22.51
CA ASN A 186 -40.68 22.59 -21.70
C ASN A 186 -40.63 22.34 -20.18
N TYR A 187 -39.58 21.66 -19.71
CA TYR A 187 -39.27 21.59 -18.28
C TYR A 187 -38.83 22.97 -17.79
N LYS A 188 -39.43 23.46 -16.70
CA LYS A 188 -39.04 24.74 -16.08
C LYS A 188 -38.01 24.59 -14.95
N TRP A 189 -38.01 23.43 -14.30
CA TRP A 189 -37.10 23.12 -13.20
C TRP A 189 -36.59 21.69 -13.31
N GLN A 190 -35.47 21.44 -12.66
CA GLN A 190 -34.80 20.15 -12.61
C GLN A 190 -34.26 19.90 -11.20
N LEU A 191 -34.35 18.65 -10.73
CA LEU A 191 -33.66 18.20 -9.53
C LEU A 191 -32.20 17.86 -9.88
N ALA A 192 -31.28 18.22 -9.00
CA ALA A 192 -29.85 18.04 -9.21
C ALA A 192 -29.16 17.61 -7.92
N PHE A 193 -28.00 16.97 -8.03
CA PHE A 193 -27.13 16.67 -6.89
C PHE A 193 -26.07 17.76 -6.77
N GLN A 194 -25.90 18.35 -5.59
CA GLN A 194 -24.91 19.40 -5.36
C GLN A 194 -23.47 18.90 -5.61
N SER A 195 -23.22 17.60 -5.46
CA SER A 195 -21.94 16.92 -5.73
C SER A 195 -22.17 15.42 -5.98
N GLN A 196 -21.26 14.76 -6.70
CA GLN A 196 -21.35 13.32 -6.97
C GLN A 196 -21.04 12.48 -5.72
N PRO A 197 -21.56 11.24 -5.62
CA PRO A 197 -21.13 10.27 -4.62
C PRO A 197 -19.63 9.97 -4.68
N ARG A 198 -19.00 9.76 -3.52
CA ARG A 198 -17.63 9.26 -3.41
C ARG A 198 -17.55 7.82 -3.85
N GLN A 199 -16.65 7.54 -4.80
CA GLN A 199 -16.42 6.19 -5.31
C GLN A 199 -15.21 5.52 -4.64
N PRO A 200 -15.18 4.17 -4.58
CA PRO A 200 -16.32 3.26 -4.82
C PRO A 200 -17.35 3.36 -3.70
N ILE A 201 -18.63 3.11 -4.02
CA ILE A 201 -19.69 3.02 -3.01
C ILE A 201 -19.68 1.61 -2.42
N TYR A 202 -19.88 1.49 -1.11
CA TYR A 202 -19.99 0.20 -0.43
C TYR A 202 -21.43 -0.08 0.00
N VAL A 203 -21.87 -1.32 -0.21
CA VAL A 203 -23.11 -1.86 0.38
C VAL A 203 -23.08 -1.70 1.91
N ASP A 204 -24.24 -1.40 2.49
CA ASP A 204 -24.47 -1.19 3.92
C ASP A 204 -23.60 -0.08 4.58
N ARG A 205 -22.94 0.76 3.77
CA ARG A 205 -22.31 2.02 4.22
C ARG A 205 -23.08 3.24 3.74
N GLN A 206 -23.10 4.27 4.59
CA GLN A 206 -23.66 5.58 4.25
C GLN A 206 -22.93 6.21 3.07
N ILE A 207 -23.70 6.62 2.06
CA ILE A 207 -23.21 7.29 0.87
C ILE A 207 -22.88 8.75 1.22
N ARG A 208 -21.66 9.16 0.90
CA ARG A 208 -21.15 10.52 1.06
C ARG A 208 -20.81 11.11 -0.30
N ASP A 209 -20.81 12.42 -0.42
CA ASP A 209 -20.25 13.09 -1.60
C ASP A 209 -18.72 12.90 -1.67
N VAL A 210 -18.13 13.22 -2.84
CA VAL A 210 -16.68 13.11 -3.08
C VAL A 210 -15.79 13.87 -2.08
N ILE A 211 -16.29 14.89 -1.37
CA ILE A 211 -15.56 15.61 -0.30
C ILE A 211 -15.73 14.91 1.07
N GLY A 212 -16.77 14.08 1.22
CA GLY A 212 -17.10 13.32 2.43
C GLY A 212 -18.32 13.84 3.20
N ASN A 213 -19.03 14.84 2.66
CA ASN A 213 -20.24 15.37 3.28
C ASN A 213 -21.46 14.47 2.99
N PRO A 214 -22.61 14.66 3.68
CA PRO A 214 -23.89 14.11 3.21
C PRO A 214 -24.19 14.59 1.78
N LEU A 215 -24.88 13.78 0.96
CA LEU A 215 -25.36 14.25 -0.34
C LEU A 215 -26.40 15.37 -0.13
N GLU A 216 -26.45 16.33 -1.06
CA GLU A 216 -27.48 17.37 -1.08
C GLU A 216 -28.19 17.34 -2.44
N VAL A 217 -29.52 17.27 -2.41
CA VAL A 217 -30.37 17.44 -3.60
C VAL A 217 -30.87 18.88 -3.63
N ILE A 218 -30.81 19.51 -4.80
CA ILE A 218 -31.24 20.89 -5.01
C ILE A 218 -32.22 21.00 -6.17
N LEU A 219 -33.00 22.09 -6.20
CA LEU A 219 -33.79 22.50 -7.36
C LEU A 219 -33.01 23.54 -8.18
N VAL A 220 -32.91 23.33 -9.48
CA VAL A 220 -32.32 24.30 -10.43
C VAL A 220 -33.32 24.76 -11.47
N ASP A 221 -33.08 25.98 -11.97
CA ASP A 221 -33.66 26.52 -13.19
C ASP A 221 -33.16 25.77 -14.44
N THR A 222 -34.04 25.42 -15.37
CA THR A 222 -33.63 24.74 -16.61
C THR A 222 -32.98 25.66 -17.62
N GLU A 223 -33.39 26.94 -17.69
CA GLU A 223 -32.85 27.90 -18.65
C GLU A 223 -31.44 28.37 -18.28
N THR A 224 -31.18 28.62 -16.99
CA THR A 224 -29.92 29.17 -16.47
C THR A 224 -29.04 28.15 -15.75
N GLY A 225 -29.58 27.05 -15.23
CA GLY A 225 -28.81 26.10 -14.42
C GLY A 225 -28.47 26.61 -13.01
N LEU A 226 -29.11 27.69 -12.54
CA LEU A 226 -28.88 28.25 -11.21
C LEU A 226 -29.81 27.62 -10.16
N PRO A 227 -29.38 27.50 -8.88
CA PRO A 227 -30.26 27.10 -7.78
C PRO A 227 -31.49 28.02 -7.64
N LEU A 228 -32.65 27.44 -7.37
CA LEU A 228 -33.91 28.18 -7.19
C LEU A 228 -34.66 27.76 -5.92
N VAL A 229 -35.40 28.72 -5.37
CA VAL A 229 -36.47 28.48 -4.39
C VAL A 229 -37.64 27.77 -5.07
N PRO A 230 -38.23 26.72 -4.46
CA PRO A 230 -39.31 25.96 -5.09
C PRO A 230 -40.59 26.79 -5.26
N PRO A 231 -41.39 26.49 -6.29
CA PRO A 231 -42.67 27.15 -6.56
C PRO A 231 -43.76 26.86 -5.52
N THR A 232 -43.59 25.81 -4.72
CA THR A 232 -44.52 25.38 -3.66
C THR A 232 -43.89 25.54 -2.28
N LYS A 233 -44.71 25.57 -1.22
CA LYS A 233 -44.21 25.62 0.16
C LYS A 233 -43.31 24.43 0.51
N GLU A 234 -43.68 23.25 0.02
CA GLU A 234 -42.94 22.00 0.21
C GLU A 234 -42.98 21.21 -1.10
N LEU A 235 -41.93 20.44 -1.38
CA LEU A 235 -41.86 19.49 -2.50
C LEU A 235 -41.39 18.14 -1.97
N HIS A 236 -42.23 17.11 -2.11
CA HIS A 236 -41.86 15.76 -1.72
C HIS A 236 -41.08 15.09 -2.86
N ILE A 237 -39.88 14.59 -2.54
CA ILE A 237 -39.01 13.89 -3.47
C ILE A 237 -38.74 12.47 -2.97
N GLU A 238 -38.39 11.58 -3.90
CA GLU A 238 -37.91 10.23 -3.61
C GLU A 238 -36.63 9.94 -4.39
N LEU A 239 -35.67 9.32 -3.71
CA LEU A 239 -34.45 8.78 -4.29
C LEU A 239 -34.70 7.33 -4.72
N VAL A 240 -34.08 6.92 -5.81
CA VAL A 240 -34.30 5.60 -6.43
C VAL A 240 -32.99 5.05 -6.99
N SER A 241 -32.85 3.72 -7.01
CA SER A 241 -31.73 3.09 -7.71
C SER A 241 -32.08 2.87 -9.18
N LEU A 242 -31.17 3.25 -10.08
CA LEU A 242 -31.26 2.99 -11.51
C LEU A 242 -30.07 2.13 -11.96
N PHE A 243 -30.27 1.24 -12.93
CA PHE A 243 -29.23 0.31 -13.40
C PHE A 243 -29.07 0.32 -14.93
N PRO A 244 -27.83 0.20 -15.46
CA PRO A 244 -27.59 0.08 -16.90
C PRO A 244 -28.34 -1.12 -17.54
N PRO A 245 -28.58 -1.14 -18.87
CA PRO A 245 -27.84 -0.43 -19.90
C PRO A 245 -28.51 0.88 -20.36
N TYR A 246 -27.87 2.00 -20.01
CA TYR A 246 -28.04 3.27 -20.72
C TYR A 246 -26.72 3.55 -21.42
N SER A 247 -26.74 3.69 -22.74
CA SER A 247 -25.59 4.23 -23.48
C SER A 247 -25.26 5.60 -22.92
N HIS A 248 -23.97 5.89 -22.74
CA HIS A 248 -23.46 7.02 -21.95
C HIS A 248 -23.79 8.43 -22.50
N GLU A 249 -24.71 8.54 -23.46
CA GLU A 249 -24.91 9.71 -24.34
C GLU A 249 -26.39 10.18 -24.42
N GLU A 250 -27.35 9.48 -23.80
CA GLU A 250 -28.79 9.82 -23.91
C GLU A 250 -29.42 10.30 -22.60
N ASP A 251 -30.02 11.49 -22.67
CA ASP A 251 -30.58 12.25 -21.56
C ASP A 251 -32.04 11.78 -21.29
N LEU A 252 -32.22 10.83 -20.36
CA LEU A 252 -33.49 10.08 -20.16
C LEU A 252 -34.76 10.94 -20.10
N SER A 253 -35.82 10.49 -20.78
CA SER A 253 -37.18 10.98 -20.57
C SER A 253 -37.80 10.45 -19.27
N ALA A 254 -38.89 11.08 -18.80
CA ALA A 254 -39.58 10.66 -17.57
C ALA A 254 -40.12 9.21 -17.64
N ASP A 255 -40.56 8.76 -18.81
CA ASP A 255 -41.04 7.38 -19.02
C ASP A 255 -39.89 6.36 -19.01
N GLU A 256 -38.72 6.74 -19.50
CA GLU A 256 -37.51 5.90 -19.46
C GLU A 256 -36.92 5.85 -18.06
N PHE A 257 -36.85 6.99 -17.36
CA PHE A 257 -36.52 7.06 -15.94
C PHE A 257 -37.44 6.14 -15.13
N GLN A 258 -38.76 6.16 -15.36
CA GLN A 258 -39.70 5.28 -14.66
C GLN A 258 -39.45 3.79 -14.99
N LYS A 259 -39.04 3.44 -16.21
CA LYS A 259 -38.63 2.06 -16.55
C LYS A 259 -37.27 1.69 -15.94
N ALA A 260 -36.42 2.68 -15.65
CA ALA A 260 -35.09 2.51 -15.05
C ALA A 260 -35.10 2.26 -13.54
N VAL A 261 -36.19 2.61 -12.84
CA VAL A 261 -36.30 2.39 -11.39
C VAL A 261 -36.29 0.91 -11.06
N CYS A 262 -35.27 0.47 -10.33
CA CYS A 262 -35.06 -0.94 -10.00
C CYS A 262 -35.47 -1.25 -8.55
N THR A 263 -36.26 -2.32 -8.38
CA THR A 263 -36.69 -2.84 -7.07
C THR A 263 -36.37 -4.33 -6.92
N ARG A 264 -36.12 -4.74 -5.68
CA ARG A 264 -35.99 -6.11 -5.23
C ARG A 264 -37.38 -6.71 -5.00
N ARG A 265 -37.62 -7.91 -5.56
CA ARG A 265 -38.86 -8.70 -5.37
C ARG A 265 -40.15 -7.85 -5.38
N GLU A 266 -40.40 -7.26 -6.54
CA GLU A 266 -41.58 -6.44 -6.89
C GLU A 266 -41.72 -5.09 -6.13
N PHE A 267 -41.31 -4.95 -4.86
CA PHE A 267 -41.60 -3.72 -4.07
C PHE A 267 -40.51 -3.21 -3.10
N GLU A 268 -39.41 -3.92 -2.84
CA GLU A 268 -38.35 -3.44 -1.94
C GLU A 268 -37.34 -2.54 -2.70
N PRO A 269 -37.02 -1.31 -2.25
CA PRO A 269 -35.95 -0.52 -2.84
C PRO A 269 -34.57 -1.10 -2.49
N TYR A 270 -33.59 -0.92 -3.39
CA TYR A 270 -32.17 -1.27 -3.10
C TYR A 270 -31.46 -0.23 -2.22
N LEU A 271 -32.02 0.98 -2.13
CA LEU A 271 -31.59 2.02 -1.22
C LEU A 271 -32.36 1.92 0.11
N SER A 272 -31.74 2.32 1.22
CA SER A 272 -32.38 2.48 2.52
C SER A 272 -32.02 3.82 3.19
N GLY A 273 -32.66 4.13 4.31
CA GLY A 273 -32.48 5.40 5.04
C GLY A 273 -33.28 6.55 4.43
N ASP A 274 -32.60 7.65 4.09
CA ASP A 274 -33.18 8.91 3.58
C ASP A 274 -33.65 8.82 2.12
N ILE A 275 -34.56 7.88 1.82
CA ILE A 275 -35.12 7.69 0.48
C ILE A 275 -36.20 8.75 0.17
N GLY A 276 -37.14 8.97 1.09
CA GLY A 276 -38.29 9.84 0.91
C GLY A 276 -38.14 11.14 1.68
N LEU A 277 -37.92 12.25 0.97
CA LEU A 277 -37.55 13.54 1.57
C LEU A 277 -38.52 14.66 1.20
N THR A 278 -38.47 15.77 1.95
CA THR A 278 -39.30 16.95 1.71
C THR A 278 -38.44 18.20 1.66
N MET A 279 -38.25 18.72 0.45
CA MET A 279 -37.55 19.97 0.19
C MET A 279 -38.43 21.16 0.55
N LYS A 280 -37.85 22.17 1.20
CA LYS A 280 -38.55 23.34 1.76
C LYS A 280 -38.11 24.63 1.07
N HIS A 281 -38.37 25.77 1.70
CA HIS A 281 -38.32 27.12 1.10
C HIS A 281 -36.95 27.59 0.58
N ASP A 282 -35.88 26.83 0.80
CA ASP A 282 -34.51 27.09 0.32
C ASP A 282 -34.17 26.36 -0.98
N GLY A 283 -34.99 25.40 -1.42
CA GLY A 283 -34.74 24.63 -2.64
C GLY A 283 -33.59 23.64 -2.53
N ARG A 284 -33.30 23.20 -1.29
CA ARG A 284 -32.28 22.21 -0.99
C ARG A 284 -32.82 21.17 0.00
N VAL A 285 -32.23 19.99 0.00
CA VAL A 285 -32.44 18.99 1.05
C VAL A 285 -31.22 18.09 1.19
N THR A 286 -30.75 17.96 2.43
CA THR A 286 -29.62 17.11 2.81
C THR A 286 -30.09 15.66 2.98
N VAL A 287 -29.27 14.72 2.50
CA VAL A 287 -29.49 13.28 2.54
C VAL A 287 -28.40 12.67 3.44
N ASN A 288 -28.75 12.26 4.65
CA ASN A 288 -27.80 11.91 5.72
C ASN A 288 -27.56 10.40 5.85
N GLU A 289 -28.62 9.61 5.76
CA GLU A 289 -28.62 8.17 6.08
C GLU A 289 -28.78 7.26 4.86
N LEU A 290 -28.64 7.79 3.64
CA LEU A 290 -28.79 6.99 2.42
C LEU A 290 -27.66 5.95 2.29
N GLN A 291 -28.04 4.69 2.04
CA GLN A 291 -27.12 3.59 1.77
C GLN A 291 -27.72 2.59 0.77
N TYR A 292 -26.87 1.83 0.08
CA TYR A 292 -27.29 0.60 -0.61
C TYR A 292 -27.45 -0.53 0.40
N THR A 293 -28.39 -1.45 0.16
CA THR A 293 -28.65 -2.59 1.05
C THR A 293 -28.82 -3.91 0.32
N GLY A 294 -28.34 -4.99 0.94
CA GLY A 294 -28.36 -6.34 0.38
C GLY A 294 -27.19 -6.63 -0.57
N SER A 295 -26.90 -7.91 -0.77
CA SER A 295 -25.69 -8.35 -1.49
C SER A 295 -25.69 -7.98 -2.98
N LEU A 296 -24.49 -7.83 -3.55
CA LEU A 296 -24.28 -7.64 -5.00
C LEU A 296 -24.98 -8.73 -5.87
N GLU A 297 -25.03 -9.98 -5.39
CA GLU A 297 -25.78 -11.06 -6.04
C GLU A 297 -27.30 -10.79 -6.06
N ALA A 298 -27.84 -10.15 -5.02
CA ALA A 298 -29.24 -9.73 -4.97
C ALA A 298 -29.52 -8.48 -5.83
N LEU A 299 -28.51 -7.62 -6.07
CA LEU A 299 -28.62 -6.50 -7.01
C LEU A 299 -28.75 -6.96 -8.47
N LYS A 300 -28.13 -8.09 -8.85
CA LYS A 300 -28.06 -8.67 -10.21
C LYS A 300 -27.39 -7.75 -11.27
N LEU A 301 -26.16 -7.28 -11.03
CA LEU A 301 -25.56 -6.19 -11.82
C LEU A 301 -24.16 -6.40 -12.38
N SER A 302 -23.90 -5.58 -13.40
CA SER A 302 -22.61 -5.20 -13.99
C SER A 302 -21.69 -4.37 -13.07
N HIS A 303 -21.85 -4.45 -11.75
CA HIS A 303 -21.15 -3.65 -10.73
C HIS A 303 -21.32 -2.11 -10.80
N LEU A 304 -22.01 -1.59 -11.82
CA LEU A 304 -22.28 -0.16 -12.02
C LEU A 304 -23.71 0.21 -11.62
N GLY A 305 -23.88 1.34 -10.95
CA GLY A 305 -25.19 1.88 -10.55
C GLY A 305 -25.29 3.40 -10.62
N HIS A 306 -26.52 3.89 -10.52
CA HIS A 306 -26.85 5.32 -10.40
C HIS A 306 -27.91 5.53 -9.32
N ILE A 307 -27.90 6.72 -8.71
CA ILE A 307 -29.00 7.21 -7.87
C ILE A 307 -29.80 8.22 -8.71
N GLY A 308 -31.07 7.91 -8.95
CA GLY A 308 -32.04 8.86 -9.45
C GLY A 308 -32.74 9.59 -8.31
N VAL A 309 -33.25 10.79 -8.57
CA VAL A 309 -34.12 11.53 -7.66
C VAL A 309 -35.25 12.20 -8.42
N ARG A 310 -36.48 12.04 -7.94
CA ARG A 310 -37.68 12.57 -8.60
C ARG A 310 -38.68 13.14 -7.62
N VAL A 311 -39.65 13.89 -8.13
CA VAL A 311 -40.82 14.32 -7.35
C VAL A 311 -41.76 13.13 -7.17
N VAL A 312 -42.27 12.93 -5.95
CA VAL A 312 -43.19 11.82 -5.64
C VAL A 312 -44.46 11.94 -6.52
N PRO A 313 -44.83 10.91 -7.31
CA PRO A 313 -46.00 10.96 -8.19
C PRO A 313 -47.29 11.34 -7.45
N GLY A 314 -48.11 12.20 -8.08
CA GLY A 314 -49.39 12.65 -7.52
C GLY A 314 -49.30 13.64 -6.34
N LYS A 315 -48.09 14.01 -5.88
CA LYS A 315 -47.91 15.04 -4.82
C LYS A 315 -47.62 16.46 -5.33
N ASN A 316 -47.55 16.67 -6.65
CA ASN A 316 -47.34 17.98 -7.27
C ASN A 316 -48.57 18.44 -8.07
N ASN A 317 -49.59 18.96 -7.38
CA ASN A 317 -50.88 19.31 -7.97
C ASN A 317 -50.94 20.74 -8.56
N GLY A 318 -49.84 21.31 -9.07
CA GLY A 318 -49.93 22.58 -9.80
C GLY A 318 -48.67 23.39 -10.07
N ALA A 319 -47.45 22.91 -9.76
CA ALA A 319 -46.25 23.73 -9.97
C ALA A 319 -45.87 23.90 -11.45
N GLY A 320 -45.95 22.81 -12.22
CA GLY A 320 -45.31 22.65 -13.53
C GLY A 320 -44.44 21.39 -13.57
N ARG A 321 -43.89 21.06 -14.74
CA ARG A 321 -43.06 19.86 -14.94
C ARG A 321 -41.66 20.08 -14.36
N ILE A 322 -41.29 19.27 -13.38
CA ILE A 322 -39.96 19.24 -12.75
C ILE A 322 -39.26 17.98 -13.27
N ARG A 323 -38.07 18.14 -13.85
CA ARG A 323 -37.26 17.00 -14.32
C ARG A 323 -36.57 16.31 -13.14
N GLU A 324 -36.43 15.01 -13.27
CA GLU A 324 -35.62 14.14 -12.42
C GLU A 324 -34.13 14.52 -12.46
N GLY A 325 -33.43 14.21 -11.38
CA GLY A 325 -31.97 14.28 -11.28
C GLY A 325 -31.36 12.89 -11.24
N ILE A 326 -30.13 12.74 -11.73
CA ILE A 326 -29.40 11.46 -11.75
C ILE A 326 -27.94 11.73 -11.36
N THR A 327 -27.29 10.77 -10.69
CA THR A 327 -25.84 10.79 -10.48
C THR A 327 -25.08 10.28 -11.71
N HIS A 328 -23.78 10.57 -11.76
CA HIS A 328 -22.85 9.84 -12.60
C HIS A 328 -22.88 8.34 -12.29
N ASP A 329 -22.40 7.52 -13.23
CA ASP A 329 -22.15 6.09 -13.03
C ASP A 329 -21.09 5.88 -11.95
N PHE A 330 -21.35 4.95 -11.03
CA PHE A 330 -20.39 4.57 -9.99
C PHE A 330 -20.32 3.07 -9.78
N GLU A 331 -19.15 2.60 -9.33
CA GLU A 331 -18.97 1.22 -8.91
C GLU A 331 -19.56 0.98 -7.51
N ILE A 332 -20.37 -0.07 -7.38
CA ILE A 332 -20.87 -0.60 -6.10
C ILE A 332 -20.04 -1.83 -5.72
N ARG A 333 -19.43 -1.80 -4.54
CA ARG A 333 -18.65 -2.89 -3.94
C ARG A 333 -19.30 -3.41 -2.67
N ASP A 334 -18.92 -4.62 -2.29
CA ASP A 334 -19.19 -5.22 -0.98
C ASP A 334 -17.87 -5.19 -0.17
N GLU A 335 -17.94 -5.16 1.16
CA GLU A 335 -16.73 -5.22 2.01
C GLU A 335 -15.97 -6.54 1.81
N GLU A 336 -16.67 -7.64 1.51
CA GLU A 336 -16.08 -8.91 1.08
C GLU A 336 -15.07 -8.73 -0.07
N MET A 337 -15.34 -7.81 -0.99
CA MET A 337 -14.55 -7.61 -2.21
C MET A 337 -13.24 -6.83 -1.96
N VAL A 338 -13.14 -6.12 -0.82
CA VAL A 338 -11.89 -5.49 -0.35
C VAL A 338 -11.08 -6.47 0.48
N MET A 339 -11.74 -7.26 1.33
CA MET A 339 -11.07 -8.24 2.18
C MET A 339 -10.46 -9.40 1.38
N LYS A 340 -11.12 -9.86 0.29
CA LYS A 340 -10.56 -10.84 -0.67
C LYS A 340 -9.25 -10.42 -1.35
N ARG A 341 -8.86 -9.14 -1.26
CA ARG A 341 -7.60 -8.61 -1.80
C ARG A 341 -6.46 -8.57 -0.76
N LEU A 342 -6.72 -8.96 0.48
CA LEU A 342 -5.70 -9.21 1.49
C LEU A 342 -5.43 -10.72 1.53
N LEU A 343 -4.16 -11.13 1.62
CA LEU A 343 -3.77 -12.54 1.71
C LEU A 343 -4.49 -13.20 2.91
N PRO A 344 -5.47 -14.10 2.70
CA PRO A 344 -6.18 -14.74 3.80
C PRO A 344 -5.31 -15.85 4.41
N GLY A 345 -5.53 -16.13 5.68
CA GLY A 345 -4.84 -17.19 6.41
C GLY A 345 -5.41 -18.59 6.13
N LEU A 346 -4.63 -19.62 6.42
CA LEU A 346 -5.03 -21.02 6.26
C LEU A 346 -6.32 -21.39 7.03
N SER A 347 -6.57 -20.76 8.18
CA SER A 347 -7.77 -20.99 8.99
C SER A 347 -8.99 -20.16 8.55
N ASP A 348 -8.83 -19.24 7.61
CA ASP A 348 -9.91 -18.38 7.12
C ASP A 348 -10.84 -19.18 6.20
N ASP A 349 -12.12 -18.81 6.17
CA ASP A 349 -13.15 -19.47 5.35
C ASP A 349 -12.82 -19.39 3.84
N VAL A 350 -13.19 -20.40 3.06
CA VAL A 350 -12.96 -20.44 1.60
C VAL A 350 -13.60 -19.25 0.87
N CYS A 351 -14.58 -18.58 1.47
CA CYS A 351 -15.15 -17.33 0.95
C CYS A 351 -14.13 -16.18 0.81
N TRP A 352 -12.99 -16.20 1.51
CA TRP A 352 -11.99 -15.14 1.40
C TRP A 352 -11.07 -15.32 0.18
N LEU A 353 -11.18 -16.45 -0.53
CA LEU A 353 -10.50 -16.65 -1.80
C LEU A 353 -11.15 -15.82 -2.91
N GLU A 354 -10.33 -15.12 -3.70
CA GLU A 354 -10.76 -14.52 -4.95
C GLU A 354 -11.43 -15.59 -5.85
N GLY A 355 -12.56 -15.22 -6.47
CA GLY A 355 -13.41 -16.13 -7.25
C GLY A 355 -14.49 -16.89 -6.45
N ILE A 356 -14.44 -16.93 -5.11
CA ILE A 356 -15.48 -17.54 -4.24
C ILE A 356 -16.32 -16.45 -3.54
N SER A 357 -17.62 -16.64 -3.36
CA SER A 357 -18.52 -15.70 -2.63
C SER A 357 -19.10 -16.32 -1.35
N TRP A 358 -19.32 -15.51 -0.31
CA TRP A 358 -19.89 -15.98 0.97
C TRP A 358 -21.30 -16.58 0.81
N GLY A 359 -22.11 -16.02 -0.08
CA GLY A 359 -23.44 -16.55 -0.44
C GLY A 359 -23.44 -17.59 -1.57
N GLY A 360 -22.28 -17.86 -2.17
CA GLY A 360 -22.18 -18.52 -3.47
C GLY A 360 -22.51 -20.01 -3.46
N VAL A 361 -23.14 -20.48 -4.54
CA VAL A 361 -23.45 -21.90 -4.78
C VAL A 361 -22.20 -22.79 -4.65
N PHE A 362 -21.03 -22.30 -5.07
CA PHE A 362 -19.78 -23.05 -4.94
C PHE A 362 -19.35 -23.22 -3.47
N ARG A 363 -19.41 -22.16 -2.65
CA ARG A 363 -19.12 -22.25 -1.20
C ARG A 363 -20.09 -23.22 -0.52
N SER A 364 -21.39 -23.14 -0.80
CA SER A 364 -22.37 -24.06 -0.22
C SER A 364 -22.07 -25.53 -0.56
N ARG A 365 -21.54 -25.83 -1.76
CA ARG A 365 -21.12 -27.18 -2.13
C ARG A 365 -19.81 -27.59 -1.46
N LEU A 366 -18.85 -26.68 -1.29
CA LEU A 366 -17.63 -26.92 -0.51
C LEU A 366 -17.97 -27.26 0.96
N GLU A 367 -18.83 -26.46 1.60
CA GLU A 367 -19.30 -26.69 2.97
C GLU A 367 -20.02 -28.04 3.13
N GLN A 368 -20.84 -28.44 2.15
CA GLN A 368 -21.52 -29.75 2.11
C GLN A 368 -20.54 -30.92 2.03
N ASN A 369 -19.34 -30.70 1.48
CA ASN A 369 -18.25 -31.69 1.41
C ASN A 369 -17.22 -31.51 2.54
N ASN A 370 -17.52 -30.72 3.56
CA ASN A 370 -16.63 -30.37 4.69
C ASN A 370 -15.32 -29.68 4.27
N VAL A 371 -15.39 -28.83 3.25
CA VAL A 371 -14.33 -27.87 2.90
C VAL A 371 -14.82 -26.48 3.27
N ARG A 372 -14.42 -25.99 4.44
CA ARG A 372 -14.86 -24.70 5.01
C ARG A 372 -13.77 -23.64 5.00
N ASN A 373 -12.51 -24.02 5.17
CA ASN A 373 -11.37 -23.09 5.23
C ASN A 373 -10.35 -23.31 4.10
N VAL A 374 -9.47 -22.32 3.90
CA VAL A 374 -8.41 -22.33 2.87
C VAL A 374 -7.50 -23.57 3.01
N GLN A 375 -7.17 -23.97 4.25
CA GLN A 375 -6.38 -25.18 4.50
C GLN A 375 -7.07 -26.45 3.98
N GLU A 376 -8.35 -26.65 4.30
CA GLU A 376 -9.16 -27.78 3.82
C GLU A 376 -9.28 -27.77 2.29
N PHE A 377 -9.40 -26.59 1.67
CA PHE A 377 -9.45 -26.44 0.22
C PHE A 377 -8.13 -26.86 -0.45
N LEU A 378 -6.99 -26.34 0.03
CA LEU A 378 -5.66 -26.72 -0.47
C LEU A 378 -5.36 -28.19 -0.23
N THR A 379 -5.74 -28.71 0.94
CA THR A 379 -5.59 -30.14 1.29
C THR A 379 -6.37 -31.03 0.33
N MET A 380 -7.63 -30.70 0.06
CA MET A 380 -8.43 -31.48 -0.89
C MET A 380 -7.93 -31.32 -2.33
N LEU A 381 -7.40 -30.15 -2.70
CA LEU A 381 -6.77 -29.92 -4.01
C LEU A 381 -5.53 -30.80 -4.21
N ALA A 382 -4.70 -30.99 -3.18
CA ALA A 382 -3.52 -31.84 -3.24
C ALA A 382 -3.85 -33.35 -3.33
N VAL A 383 -4.87 -33.81 -2.60
CA VAL A 383 -5.15 -35.26 -2.44
C VAL A 383 -6.24 -35.78 -3.40
N LYS A 384 -7.23 -34.95 -3.70
CA LYS A 384 -8.44 -35.29 -4.48
C LYS A 384 -8.85 -34.17 -5.46
N PRO A 385 -7.96 -33.72 -6.37
CA PRO A 385 -8.23 -32.60 -7.28
C PRO A 385 -9.47 -32.82 -8.16
N ASP A 386 -9.70 -34.05 -8.63
CA ASP A 386 -10.85 -34.39 -9.48
C ASP A 386 -12.19 -34.29 -8.72
N GLU A 387 -12.23 -34.73 -7.45
CA GLU A 387 -13.42 -34.58 -6.61
C GLU A 387 -13.69 -33.09 -6.31
N LEU A 388 -12.64 -32.30 -6.02
CA LEU A 388 -12.77 -30.87 -5.78
C LEU A 388 -13.25 -30.11 -7.04
N ARG A 389 -12.76 -30.49 -8.23
CA ARG A 389 -13.22 -29.93 -9.52
C ARG A 389 -14.68 -30.31 -9.80
N ALA A 390 -15.09 -31.54 -9.45
CA ALA A 390 -16.48 -32.00 -9.58
C ALA A 390 -17.45 -31.22 -8.66
N ILE A 391 -17.01 -30.85 -7.45
CA ILE A 391 -17.79 -30.00 -6.52
C ILE A 391 -18.07 -28.61 -7.14
N ALA A 392 -17.13 -28.05 -7.91
CA ALA A 392 -17.33 -26.79 -8.61
C ALA A 392 -18.44 -26.85 -9.69
N GLY A 393 -18.51 -27.96 -10.43
CA GLY A 393 -19.52 -28.24 -11.46
C GLY A 393 -19.50 -27.27 -12.65
N ASP A 394 -20.51 -27.41 -13.51
CA ASP A 394 -20.56 -26.84 -14.87
C ASP A 394 -20.50 -25.30 -14.97
N GLY A 395 -20.71 -24.59 -13.87
CA GLY A 395 -20.65 -23.12 -13.80
C GLY A 395 -19.26 -22.54 -13.53
N MET A 396 -18.22 -23.38 -13.46
CA MET A 396 -16.85 -23.00 -13.16
C MET A 396 -15.95 -23.20 -14.39
N ASP A 397 -15.57 -22.11 -15.05
CA ASP A 397 -14.58 -22.11 -16.12
C ASP A 397 -13.13 -22.26 -15.60
N ASP A 398 -12.21 -22.60 -16.51
CA ASP A 398 -10.83 -22.91 -16.15
C ASP A 398 -9.97 -21.67 -15.82
N SER A 399 -10.36 -20.46 -16.23
CA SER A 399 -9.66 -19.22 -15.87
C SER A 399 -9.92 -18.91 -14.40
N ARG A 400 -11.20 -18.84 -14.04
CA ARG A 400 -11.65 -18.60 -12.66
C ARG A 400 -11.18 -19.70 -11.71
N TRP A 401 -11.16 -20.95 -12.16
CA TRP A 401 -10.60 -22.07 -11.39
C TRP A 401 -9.10 -21.88 -11.10
N SER A 402 -8.35 -21.45 -12.11
CA SER A 402 -6.90 -21.18 -12.01
C SER A 402 -6.60 -19.96 -11.12
N GLU A 403 -7.42 -18.91 -11.18
CA GLU A 403 -7.38 -17.74 -10.29
C GLU A 403 -7.61 -18.13 -8.83
N ILE A 404 -8.65 -18.92 -8.54
CA ILE A 404 -8.94 -19.45 -7.19
C ILE A 404 -7.74 -20.24 -6.64
N ILE A 405 -7.16 -21.14 -7.45
CA ILE A 405 -5.99 -21.94 -7.05
C ILE A 405 -4.76 -21.07 -6.83
N SER A 406 -4.52 -20.11 -7.72
CA SER A 406 -3.39 -19.18 -7.61
C SER A 406 -3.48 -18.35 -6.33
N HIS A 407 -4.65 -17.77 -6.06
CA HIS A 407 -4.88 -17.00 -4.83
C HIS A 407 -4.75 -17.88 -3.60
N ALA A 408 -5.37 -19.08 -3.59
CA ALA A 408 -5.25 -20.03 -2.47
C ALA A 408 -3.80 -20.42 -2.18
N ARG A 409 -2.95 -20.56 -3.21
CA ARG A 409 -1.51 -20.83 -3.04
C ARG A 409 -0.72 -19.59 -2.60
N ALA A 410 -1.14 -18.39 -2.96
CA ALA A 410 -0.55 -17.16 -2.44
C ALA A 410 -0.82 -16.93 -0.93
N CYS A 411 -1.80 -17.64 -0.34
CA CYS A 411 -2.15 -17.57 1.09
C CYS A 411 -1.11 -18.21 2.04
N ILE A 412 0.03 -18.66 1.53
CA ILE A 412 0.94 -19.56 2.22
C ILE A 412 2.12 -18.80 2.86
N PHE A 413 1.99 -18.45 4.16
CA PHE A 413 3.11 -18.50 5.12
C PHE A 413 2.63 -18.33 6.58
N PRO A 414 3.23 -18.99 7.60
CA PRO A 414 4.23 -20.07 7.55
C PRO A 414 3.63 -21.49 7.47
N LEU A 415 4.37 -22.43 6.88
CA LEU A 415 4.05 -23.87 6.87
C LEU A 415 5.08 -24.69 7.67
N ASP A 416 5.29 -24.30 8.93
CA ASP A 416 6.38 -24.83 9.79
C ASP A 416 6.17 -26.28 10.23
N LYS A 417 4.97 -26.84 10.02
CA LYS A 417 4.56 -28.15 10.52
C LYS A 417 4.58 -29.19 9.42
N VAL A 418 5.51 -30.14 9.56
CA VAL A 418 5.52 -31.38 8.78
C VAL A 418 4.88 -32.49 9.60
N TYR A 419 4.09 -33.31 8.93
CA TYR A 419 3.35 -34.42 9.50
C TYR A 419 3.74 -35.73 8.82
N ALA A 420 4.03 -36.76 9.61
CA ALA A 420 4.30 -38.10 9.12
C ALA A 420 3.04 -38.98 9.18
N TYR A 421 2.79 -39.73 8.11
CA TYR A 421 1.83 -40.84 8.05
C TYR A 421 2.54 -42.15 7.78
N HIS A 422 2.20 -43.21 8.52
CA HIS A 422 2.83 -44.52 8.42
C HIS A 422 1.81 -45.57 7.97
N SER A 423 1.87 -45.95 6.69
CA SER A 423 1.09 -47.03 6.10
C SER A 423 1.94 -48.31 6.04
N VAL A 424 1.29 -49.46 5.86
CA VAL A 424 1.97 -50.76 5.65
C VAL A 424 2.84 -50.74 4.37
N ARG A 425 2.53 -49.85 3.42
CA ARG A 425 3.18 -49.79 2.09
C ARG A 425 4.24 -48.69 1.98
N ALA A 426 4.12 -47.60 2.75
CA ALA A 426 5.01 -46.44 2.71
C ALA A 426 4.89 -45.58 3.97
N THR A 427 5.94 -44.79 4.25
CA THR A 427 5.83 -43.60 5.12
C THR A 427 5.83 -42.36 4.24
N ILE A 428 4.85 -41.47 4.39
CA ILE A 428 4.88 -40.15 3.74
C ILE A 428 5.04 -39.05 4.79
N TYR A 429 5.64 -37.94 4.38
CA TYR A 429 5.76 -36.71 5.16
C TYR A 429 5.14 -35.58 4.35
N VAL A 430 4.19 -34.86 4.94
CA VAL A 430 3.43 -33.79 4.27
C VAL A 430 3.40 -32.51 5.12
N ASN A 431 3.25 -31.35 4.50
CA ASN A 431 3.06 -30.08 5.23
C ASN A 431 1.59 -29.92 5.69
N SER A 432 1.24 -28.81 6.35
CA SER A 432 -0.13 -28.53 6.83
C SER A 432 -1.21 -28.45 5.74
N ILE A 433 -0.84 -28.35 4.46
CA ILE A 433 -1.76 -28.35 3.30
C ILE A 433 -1.64 -29.63 2.45
N PHE A 434 -1.00 -30.67 3.01
CA PHE A 434 -0.81 -31.99 2.41
C PHE A 434 0.12 -32.07 1.19
N ASP A 435 0.93 -31.04 0.88
CA ASP A 435 1.99 -31.21 -0.12
C ASP A 435 3.03 -32.21 0.38
N LEU A 436 3.49 -33.07 -0.53
CA LEU A 436 4.43 -34.14 -0.23
C LEU A 436 5.86 -33.58 -0.09
N VAL A 437 6.37 -33.61 1.15
CA VAL A 437 7.73 -33.17 1.49
C VAL A 437 8.75 -34.29 1.28
N LYS A 438 8.40 -35.54 1.62
CA LYS A 438 9.31 -36.69 1.62
C LYS A 438 8.53 -38.01 1.62
N VAL A 439 9.11 -39.07 1.07
CA VAL A 439 8.55 -40.43 1.11
C VAL A 439 9.61 -41.47 1.45
N LYS A 440 9.21 -42.53 2.18
CA LYS A 440 9.98 -43.75 2.36
C LYS A 440 9.19 -44.96 1.88
N LEU A 441 9.74 -45.71 0.93
CA LEU A 441 9.18 -46.97 0.43
C LEU A 441 10.00 -48.13 1.00
N GLY A 442 9.35 -49.08 1.68
CA GLY A 442 10.05 -50.19 2.35
C GLY A 442 11.07 -49.74 3.43
N GLY A 443 10.91 -48.54 3.99
CA GLY A 443 11.83 -47.92 4.95
C GLY A 443 12.98 -47.11 4.32
N VAL A 444 13.21 -47.24 3.01
CA VAL A 444 14.22 -46.47 2.27
C VAL A 444 13.62 -45.18 1.75
N GLU A 445 14.33 -44.07 1.89
CA GLU A 445 13.93 -42.77 1.36
C GLU A 445 14.09 -42.71 -0.16
N CYS A 446 13.09 -42.18 -0.86
CA CYS A 446 13.10 -42.09 -2.32
C CYS A 446 13.06 -40.62 -2.78
N PRO A 447 13.92 -40.19 -3.72
CA PRO A 447 13.86 -38.85 -4.28
C PRO A 447 12.53 -38.61 -5.00
N LEU A 448 11.82 -37.53 -4.66
CA LEU A 448 10.48 -37.25 -5.20
C LEU A 448 10.46 -37.06 -6.73
N GLN A 449 11.58 -36.68 -7.32
CA GLN A 449 11.74 -36.48 -8.76
C GLN A 449 12.00 -37.80 -9.53
N GLU A 450 12.47 -38.85 -8.85
CA GLU A 450 12.87 -40.13 -9.45
C GLU A 450 11.80 -41.22 -9.31
N LEU A 451 10.64 -40.90 -8.74
CA LEU A 451 9.55 -41.86 -8.55
C LEU A 451 8.99 -42.34 -9.90
N ASP A 452 8.91 -43.65 -10.10
CA ASP A 452 8.26 -44.23 -11.28
C ASP A 452 6.72 -44.13 -11.22
N GLU A 453 6.02 -44.39 -12.33
CA GLU A 453 4.55 -44.27 -12.40
C GLU A 453 3.78 -45.26 -11.50
N ALA A 454 4.36 -46.40 -11.13
CA ALA A 454 3.77 -47.29 -10.12
C ALA A 454 3.99 -46.75 -8.70
N GLN A 455 5.17 -46.19 -8.42
CA GLN A 455 5.49 -45.52 -7.16
C GLN A 455 4.65 -44.26 -6.95
N LYS A 456 4.48 -43.39 -7.96
CA LYS A 456 3.59 -42.22 -7.90
C LYS A 456 2.14 -42.63 -7.56
N ARG A 457 1.60 -43.66 -8.21
CA ARG A 457 0.26 -44.20 -7.90
C ARG A 457 0.17 -44.78 -6.49
N LEU A 458 1.21 -45.46 -6.00
CA LEU A 458 1.28 -45.92 -4.62
C LEU A 458 1.28 -44.75 -3.64
N VAL A 459 2.07 -43.71 -3.91
CA VAL A 459 2.15 -42.50 -3.08
C VAL A 459 0.80 -41.78 -3.04
N GLN A 460 0.12 -41.59 -4.19
CA GLN A 460 -1.22 -40.99 -4.20
C GLN A 460 -2.23 -41.81 -3.39
N GLN A 461 -2.19 -43.15 -3.47
CA GLN A 461 -3.03 -44.02 -2.64
C GLN A 461 -2.76 -43.83 -1.14
N VAL A 462 -1.50 -43.69 -0.74
CA VAL A 462 -1.12 -43.46 0.67
C VAL A 462 -1.45 -42.02 1.12
N MET A 463 -1.39 -41.03 0.23
CA MET A 463 -1.87 -39.66 0.51
C MET A 463 -3.39 -39.62 0.73
N GLN A 464 -4.15 -40.36 -0.07
CA GLN A 464 -5.59 -40.54 0.15
C GLN A 464 -5.87 -41.27 1.48
N GLU A 465 -5.15 -42.35 1.77
CA GLU A 465 -5.23 -43.06 3.05
C GLU A 465 -4.93 -42.12 4.25
N ALA A 466 -3.90 -41.29 4.14
CA ALA A 466 -3.51 -40.31 5.15
C ALA A 466 -4.54 -39.19 5.34
N TYR A 467 -5.24 -38.76 4.27
CA TYR A 467 -6.27 -37.71 4.34
C TYR A 467 -7.53 -38.17 5.08
N GLU A 468 -7.99 -39.40 4.79
CA GLU A 468 -9.12 -40.01 5.52
C GLU A 468 -8.74 -40.23 6.99
N HIS A 469 -7.51 -40.67 7.26
CA HIS A 469 -6.98 -40.91 8.61
C HIS A 469 -6.19 -39.71 9.19
N ARG A 470 -6.43 -38.48 8.74
CA ARG A 470 -5.60 -37.30 9.08
C ARG A 470 -5.46 -37.00 10.58
N HIS A 471 -6.40 -37.48 11.39
CA HIS A 471 -6.36 -37.44 12.85
C HIS A 471 -5.30 -38.35 13.50
N THR A 472 -4.63 -39.21 12.71
CA THR A 472 -3.53 -40.10 13.13
C THR A 472 -2.15 -39.59 12.72
N LEU A 473 -2.07 -38.46 12.01
CA LEU A 473 -0.83 -37.81 11.63
C LEU A 473 0.00 -37.42 12.85
N GLN A 474 1.31 -37.64 12.76
CA GLN A 474 2.26 -37.26 13.81
C GLN A 474 3.07 -36.04 13.35
N GLU A 475 3.06 -34.95 14.12
CA GLU A 475 3.91 -33.79 13.83
C GLU A 475 5.39 -34.16 14.06
N VAL A 476 6.26 -33.84 13.09
CA VAL A 476 7.69 -34.18 13.09
C VAL A 476 8.49 -32.97 12.61
N LYS A 477 9.43 -32.45 13.43
CA LYS A 477 10.44 -31.52 12.93
C LYS A 477 11.42 -32.30 12.05
N LEU A 478 11.42 -32.03 10.74
CA LEU A 478 12.45 -32.53 9.83
C LEU A 478 13.69 -31.65 9.99
N THR A 479 14.85 -32.26 10.28
CA THR A 479 16.13 -31.55 10.22
C THR A 479 16.43 -31.15 8.78
N LEU A 480 16.81 -29.89 8.58
CA LEU A 480 17.35 -29.38 7.32
C LEU A 480 18.82 -29.81 7.21
N ASN A 481 19.22 -30.30 6.04
CA ASN A 481 20.57 -30.79 5.75
C ASN A 481 21.16 -30.02 4.57
N LEU A 482 22.48 -29.90 4.52
CA LEU A 482 23.19 -29.19 3.45
C LEU A 482 22.85 -29.70 2.03
N GLY A 483 22.68 -31.02 1.88
CA GLY A 483 22.31 -31.66 0.62
C GLY A 483 20.84 -31.53 0.22
N ASP A 484 20.00 -30.91 1.05
CA ASP A 484 18.58 -30.72 0.74
C ASP A 484 18.39 -29.72 -0.42
N PRO A 485 17.39 -29.91 -1.31
CA PRO A 485 17.07 -28.95 -2.35
C PRO A 485 16.70 -27.56 -1.79
N VAL A 486 17.05 -26.49 -2.51
CA VAL A 486 16.87 -25.11 -2.03
C VAL A 486 15.41 -24.73 -1.76
N TRP A 487 14.43 -25.37 -2.42
CA TRP A 487 13.00 -25.19 -2.15
C TRP A 487 12.54 -25.76 -0.79
N ARG A 488 13.41 -26.45 -0.04
CA ARG A 488 13.14 -26.81 1.36
C ARG A 488 13.39 -25.66 2.34
N LEU A 489 13.97 -24.55 1.89
CA LEU A 489 14.05 -23.32 2.68
C LEU A 489 12.68 -22.66 2.78
N GLU A 490 12.45 -21.95 3.89
CA GLU A 490 11.22 -21.20 4.08
C GLU A 490 11.11 -20.05 3.07
N MET A 491 9.89 -19.77 2.60
CA MET A 491 9.58 -18.79 1.55
C MET A 491 10.11 -19.12 0.14
N ILE A 492 10.61 -20.34 -0.12
CA ILE A 492 11.01 -20.78 -1.47
C ILE A 492 10.10 -21.92 -1.95
N ASP A 493 9.04 -21.57 -2.69
CA ASP A 493 8.13 -22.57 -3.24
C ASP A 493 8.82 -23.47 -4.26
N ARG A 494 8.56 -24.78 -4.17
CA ARG A 494 9.00 -25.75 -5.18
C ARG A 494 8.38 -25.39 -6.53
N GLU A 495 9.24 -25.28 -7.55
CA GLU A 495 8.87 -24.86 -8.91
C GLU A 495 8.30 -23.42 -9.00
N GLY A 496 8.36 -22.65 -7.91
CA GLY A 496 8.01 -21.23 -7.87
C GLY A 496 9.10 -20.33 -8.48
N ALA A 497 8.79 -19.03 -8.61
CA ALA A 497 9.67 -18.05 -9.26
C ALA A 497 11.07 -17.98 -8.62
N SER A 498 11.14 -17.88 -7.28
CA SER A 498 12.41 -17.84 -6.53
C SER A 498 13.24 -19.11 -6.74
N HIS A 499 12.61 -20.29 -6.67
CA HIS A 499 13.28 -21.57 -6.94
C HIS A 499 13.84 -21.63 -8.36
N MET A 500 13.04 -21.29 -9.38
CA MET A 500 13.50 -21.29 -10.77
C MET A 500 14.65 -20.31 -11.02
N LYS A 501 14.63 -19.11 -10.40
CA LYS A 501 15.74 -18.15 -10.49
C LYS A 501 17.03 -18.70 -9.86
N LEU A 502 16.93 -19.35 -8.69
CA LEU A 502 18.08 -19.94 -7.98
C LEU A 502 18.68 -21.12 -8.76
N THR A 503 17.86 -22.08 -9.19
CA THR A 503 18.29 -23.23 -10.02
C THR A 503 18.90 -22.79 -11.35
N SER A 504 18.35 -21.73 -11.98
CA SER A 504 18.94 -21.16 -13.21
C SER A 504 20.34 -20.56 -13.01
N ASN A 505 20.74 -20.30 -11.76
CA ASN A 505 22.08 -19.84 -11.37
C ASN A 505 22.92 -20.94 -10.70
N ASN A 506 22.50 -22.22 -10.81
CA ASN A 506 23.13 -23.40 -10.21
C ASN A 506 23.10 -23.43 -8.65
N ILE A 507 22.08 -22.82 -8.04
CA ILE A 507 21.89 -22.77 -6.59
C ILE A 507 20.79 -23.77 -6.21
N ASP A 508 21.07 -25.05 -6.40
CA ASP A 508 20.07 -26.12 -6.30
C ASP A 508 19.89 -26.67 -4.87
N THR A 509 20.86 -26.47 -3.98
CA THR A 509 20.87 -27.02 -2.62
C THR A 509 21.02 -25.97 -1.54
N VAL A 510 20.63 -26.32 -0.31
CA VAL A 510 20.84 -25.49 0.89
C VAL A 510 22.33 -25.16 1.09
N GLN A 511 23.23 -26.13 0.83
CA GLN A 511 24.67 -25.89 0.89
C GLN A 511 25.11 -24.77 -0.05
N GLU A 512 24.62 -24.80 -1.28
CA GLU A 512 25.02 -23.83 -2.31
C GLU A 512 24.39 -22.46 -2.06
N PHE A 513 23.16 -22.42 -1.55
CA PHE A 513 22.52 -21.20 -1.06
C PHE A 513 23.31 -20.56 0.08
N LEU A 514 23.74 -21.34 1.07
CA LEU A 514 24.57 -20.86 2.19
C LEU A 514 25.95 -20.38 1.72
N ARG A 515 26.58 -21.07 0.76
CA ARG A 515 27.86 -20.62 0.17
C ARG A 515 27.70 -19.26 -0.53
N MET A 516 26.68 -19.11 -1.36
CA MET A 516 26.35 -17.82 -1.99
C MET A 516 26.06 -16.74 -0.94
N LEU A 517 25.34 -17.08 0.14
CA LEU A 517 25.00 -16.14 1.21
C LEU A 517 26.24 -15.59 1.94
N HIS A 518 27.23 -16.42 2.26
CA HIS A 518 28.43 -15.97 2.99
C HIS A 518 29.49 -15.29 2.11
N VAL A 519 29.58 -15.65 0.82
CA VAL A 519 30.63 -15.14 -0.09
C VAL A 519 30.12 -13.98 -0.96
N LYS A 520 28.86 -14.02 -1.39
CA LYS A 520 28.26 -13.07 -2.34
C LYS A 520 26.78 -12.77 -2.01
N PRO A 521 26.44 -12.28 -0.79
CA PRO A 521 25.06 -12.02 -0.39
C PRO A 521 24.37 -11.02 -1.33
N ASP A 522 25.11 -10.01 -1.82
CA ASP A 522 24.64 -8.99 -2.74
C ASP A 522 24.18 -9.60 -4.09
N GLU A 523 24.95 -10.55 -4.65
CA GLU A 523 24.59 -11.26 -5.89
C GLU A 523 23.43 -12.23 -5.66
N LEU A 524 23.41 -12.95 -4.54
CA LEU A 524 22.30 -13.85 -4.17
C LEU A 524 20.98 -13.07 -4.04
N ARG A 525 21.00 -11.90 -3.41
CA ARG A 525 19.83 -11.02 -3.28
C ARG A 525 19.33 -10.56 -4.65
N ALA A 526 20.24 -10.19 -5.55
CA ALA A 526 19.92 -9.78 -6.91
C ALA A 526 19.34 -10.92 -7.78
N ILE A 527 19.82 -12.17 -7.61
CA ILE A 527 19.29 -13.35 -8.31
C ILE A 527 17.82 -13.60 -7.97
N VAL A 528 17.43 -13.48 -6.69
CA VAL A 528 16.04 -13.71 -6.28
C VAL A 528 15.15 -12.51 -6.67
N GLY A 529 15.68 -11.29 -6.56
CA GLY A 529 15.04 -10.05 -7.02
C GLY A 529 13.92 -9.51 -6.12
N ASP A 530 13.26 -8.44 -6.60
CA ASP A 530 12.31 -7.63 -5.82
C ASP A 530 11.04 -8.39 -5.37
N ASP A 531 10.66 -9.45 -6.09
CA ASP A 531 9.53 -10.33 -5.72
C ASP A 531 9.69 -10.94 -4.32
N MET A 532 10.95 -11.15 -3.88
CA MET A 532 11.27 -11.62 -2.54
C MET A 532 11.41 -10.42 -1.59
N THR A 533 10.34 -10.12 -0.85
CA THR A 533 10.33 -9.01 0.12
C THR A 533 11.40 -9.20 1.22
N ASN A 534 11.84 -8.12 1.86
CA ASN A 534 12.84 -8.18 2.94
C ASN A 534 12.41 -9.08 4.11
N ARG A 535 11.10 -9.18 4.40
CA ARG A 535 10.59 -10.10 5.43
C ARG A 535 10.78 -11.56 5.01
N MET A 536 10.46 -11.88 3.76
CA MET A 536 10.61 -13.24 3.23
C MET A 536 12.08 -13.65 3.18
N TRP A 537 12.93 -12.78 2.64
CA TRP A 537 14.38 -12.94 2.62
C TRP A 537 14.95 -13.28 4.00
N ASN A 538 14.63 -12.46 5.02
CA ASN A 538 15.16 -12.66 6.37
C ASN A 538 14.73 -14.03 6.97
N VAL A 539 13.52 -14.49 6.66
CA VAL A 539 13.04 -15.81 7.12
C VAL A 539 13.78 -16.94 6.38
N THR A 540 13.90 -16.86 5.06
CA THR A 540 14.68 -17.80 4.24
C THR A 540 16.12 -17.93 4.74
N THR A 541 16.82 -16.82 4.97
CA THR A 541 18.21 -16.85 5.42
C THR A 541 18.33 -17.37 6.85
N SER A 542 17.39 -17.04 7.74
CA SER A 542 17.38 -17.55 9.12
C SER A 542 17.17 -19.07 9.14
N HIS A 543 16.19 -19.60 8.41
CA HIS A 543 15.97 -21.04 8.33
C HIS A 543 17.17 -21.76 7.66
N ALA A 544 17.77 -21.19 6.61
CA ALA A 544 18.99 -21.74 6.04
C ALA A 544 20.13 -21.83 7.07
N GLN A 545 20.27 -20.82 7.93
CA GLN A 545 21.27 -20.76 8.99
C GLN A 545 20.98 -21.69 10.19
N GLU A 546 19.77 -22.27 10.32
CA GLU A 546 19.52 -23.40 11.25
C GLU A 546 20.18 -24.72 10.78
N CYS A 547 20.65 -24.81 9.53
CA CYS A 547 21.30 -26.00 9.01
C CYS A 547 22.73 -26.16 9.57
N GLU A 548 23.03 -27.30 10.17
CA GLU A 548 24.39 -27.62 10.63
C GLU A 548 25.38 -27.69 9.46
N SER A 549 26.48 -26.92 9.55
CA SER A 549 27.55 -26.87 8.53
C SER A 549 28.35 -28.17 8.38
N GLY A 550 28.20 -29.09 9.33
CA GLY A 550 29.04 -30.28 9.49
C GLY A 550 30.49 -29.96 9.86
N ASP A 551 31.25 -31.02 10.15
CA ASP A 551 32.66 -30.96 10.56
C ASP A 551 33.65 -31.13 9.39
N LYS A 552 33.17 -31.11 8.14
CA LYS A 552 34.01 -31.31 6.96
C LYS A 552 34.83 -30.07 6.64
N VAL A 553 36.12 -30.30 6.37
CA VAL A 553 37.08 -29.28 5.94
C VAL A 553 37.47 -29.51 4.49
N TYR A 554 37.54 -28.44 3.72
CA TYR A 554 37.89 -28.46 2.31
C TYR A 554 39.12 -27.59 2.04
N ALA A 555 40.08 -28.13 1.30
CA ALA A 555 41.28 -27.43 0.86
C ALA A 555 41.15 -26.96 -0.59
N TYR A 556 41.62 -25.75 -0.87
CA TYR A 556 41.85 -25.22 -2.22
C TYR A 556 43.27 -24.67 -2.34
N SER A 557 43.98 -24.99 -3.43
CA SER A 557 45.31 -24.45 -3.71
C SER A 557 45.30 -23.68 -5.03
N GLY A 558 45.54 -22.38 -4.94
CA GLY A 558 45.85 -21.52 -6.09
C GLY A 558 47.35 -21.54 -6.40
N ALA A 559 47.82 -20.56 -7.18
CA ALA A 559 49.20 -20.54 -7.68
C ALA A 559 50.28 -20.46 -6.58
N ASN A 560 50.08 -19.59 -5.58
CA ASN A 560 51.05 -19.32 -4.50
C ASN A 560 50.42 -19.41 -3.09
N SER A 561 49.18 -19.85 -2.98
CA SER A 561 48.46 -19.91 -1.71
C SER A 561 47.52 -21.10 -1.62
N THR A 562 47.26 -21.55 -0.39
CA THR A 562 46.33 -22.64 -0.07
C THR A 562 45.42 -22.18 1.07
N ILE A 563 44.12 -22.40 0.94
CA ILE A 563 43.15 -22.16 2.00
C ILE A 563 42.46 -23.44 2.45
N TYR A 564 41.98 -23.41 3.69
CA TYR A 564 41.18 -24.45 4.31
C TYR A 564 39.89 -23.81 4.84
N VAL A 565 38.73 -24.29 4.39
CA VAL A 565 37.41 -23.72 4.66
C VAL A 565 36.41 -24.80 5.09
N ASP A 566 35.33 -24.41 5.77
CA ASP A 566 34.22 -25.32 6.07
C ASP A 566 33.28 -25.54 4.86
N SER A 567 32.36 -26.52 4.99
CA SER A 567 31.45 -26.96 3.92
C SER A 567 30.68 -25.84 3.20
N ILE A 568 30.44 -24.72 3.88
CA ILE A 568 29.55 -23.63 3.47
C ILE A 568 30.27 -22.29 3.27
N PHE A 569 31.61 -22.25 3.32
CA PHE A 569 32.40 -21.02 3.24
C PHE A 569 31.99 -19.96 4.30
N LEU A 570 31.58 -20.40 5.49
CA LEU A 570 31.35 -19.50 6.62
C LEU A 570 32.68 -19.14 7.29
N ARG A 571 33.58 -20.12 7.45
CA ARG A 571 34.86 -19.99 8.15
C ARG A 571 36.06 -20.30 7.26
N LEU A 572 37.04 -19.41 7.32
CA LEU A 572 38.42 -19.68 6.94
C LEU A 572 39.13 -20.23 8.18
N LEU A 573 39.56 -21.49 8.09
CA LEU A 573 40.22 -22.21 9.18
C LEU A 573 41.74 -22.03 9.16
N MET A 574 42.32 -21.96 7.96
CA MET A 574 43.75 -21.73 7.76
C MET A 574 43.99 -21.14 6.36
N ILE A 575 44.99 -20.26 6.23
CA ILE A 575 45.56 -19.86 4.95
C ILE A 575 47.08 -19.97 4.99
N ARG A 576 47.68 -20.49 3.91
CA ARG A 576 49.11 -20.48 3.65
C ARG A 576 49.41 -19.62 2.43
N ILE A 577 50.38 -18.72 2.53
CA ILE A 577 50.89 -17.88 1.44
C ILE A 577 52.37 -18.20 1.27
N ASN A 578 52.80 -18.53 0.05
CA ASN A 578 54.16 -19.04 -0.26
C ASN A 578 54.59 -20.23 0.62
N GLY A 579 53.63 -21.07 1.03
CA GLY A 579 53.84 -22.22 1.93
C GLY A 579 53.92 -21.89 3.42
N VAL A 580 53.87 -20.61 3.82
CA VAL A 580 53.91 -20.16 5.21
C VAL A 580 52.50 -19.84 5.69
N GLU A 581 52.13 -20.28 6.89
CA GLU A 581 50.83 -19.97 7.49
C GLU A 581 50.70 -18.48 7.83
N CYS A 582 49.58 -17.87 7.44
CA CYS A 582 49.33 -16.44 7.55
C CYS A 582 48.20 -16.19 8.55
N ALA A 583 48.53 -15.55 9.67
CA ALA A 583 47.59 -15.25 10.75
C ALA A 583 46.60 -14.11 10.46
N LEU A 584 46.71 -13.44 9.29
CA LEU A 584 45.85 -12.32 8.86
C LEU A 584 45.70 -11.23 9.93
N SER A 585 46.80 -10.90 10.61
CA SER A 585 46.81 -10.00 11.78
C SER A 585 46.27 -8.59 11.51
N GLY A 586 46.19 -8.19 10.24
CA GLY A 586 45.52 -6.98 9.78
C GLY A 586 44.05 -6.87 10.18
N LEU A 587 43.32 -7.99 10.30
CA LEU A 587 41.90 -8.00 10.70
C LEU A 587 41.66 -7.44 12.10
N CYS A 588 42.66 -7.55 12.99
CA CYS A 588 42.59 -7.07 14.37
C CYS A 588 43.16 -5.65 14.56
N LYS A 589 43.55 -4.97 13.47
CA LYS A 589 44.23 -3.66 13.52
C LYS A 589 43.33 -2.54 13.00
N ILE A 590 43.20 -1.46 13.77
CA ILE A 590 42.45 -0.24 13.37
C ILE A 590 43.04 0.38 12.10
N LYS A 591 44.36 0.31 11.93
CA LYS A 591 45.08 0.74 10.72
C LYS A 591 46.11 -0.33 10.34
N PRO A 592 45.77 -1.32 9.48
CA PRO A 592 46.72 -2.33 9.02
C PRO A 592 47.87 -1.67 8.23
N ASN A 593 49.07 -2.25 8.30
CA ASN A 593 50.21 -1.79 7.52
C ASN A 593 50.15 -2.32 6.06
N LYS A 594 51.07 -1.90 5.18
CA LYS A 594 51.06 -2.33 3.76
C LYS A 594 51.15 -3.85 3.59
N ALA A 595 51.90 -4.55 4.45
CA ALA A 595 52.00 -6.01 4.40
C ALA A 595 50.71 -6.69 4.86
N ASP A 596 50.12 -6.22 5.97
CA ASP A 596 48.82 -6.69 6.48
C ASP A 596 47.72 -6.58 5.40
N VAL A 597 47.67 -5.45 4.67
CA VAL A 597 46.70 -5.23 3.58
C VAL A 597 46.95 -6.20 2.42
N VAL A 598 48.22 -6.43 2.04
CA VAL A 598 48.57 -7.39 0.98
C VAL A 598 48.17 -8.83 1.36
N GLU A 599 48.38 -9.24 2.61
CA GLU A 599 47.93 -10.55 3.11
C GLU A 599 46.40 -10.68 3.04
N MET A 600 45.66 -9.68 3.52
CA MET A 600 44.19 -9.67 3.50
C MET A 600 43.62 -9.67 2.08
N VAL A 601 44.18 -8.88 1.16
CA VAL A 601 43.75 -8.85 -0.25
C VAL A 601 44.11 -10.17 -0.96
N THR A 602 45.26 -10.78 -0.65
CA THR A 602 45.62 -12.12 -1.16
C THR A 602 44.62 -13.16 -0.68
N ALA A 603 44.26 -13.15 0.60
CA ALA A 603 43.27 -14.05 1.18
C ALA A 603 41.88 -13.88 0.55
N ARG A 604 41.42 -12.63 0.38
CA ARG A 604 40.19 -12.31 -0.37
C ARG A 604 40.20 -12.92 -1.77
N GLN A 605 41.31 -12.78 -2.49
CA GLN A 605 41.41 -13.24 -3.87
C GLN A 605 41.32 -14.77 -3.98
N ILE A 606 42.07 -15.52 -3.16
CA ILE A 606 42.00 -17.00 -3.19
C ILE A 606 40.66 -17.54 -2.67
N ILE A 607 39.97 -16.85 -1.74
CA ILE A 607 38.63 -17.25 -1.30
C ILE A 607 37.63 -17.13 -2.46
N LEU A 608 37.66 -16.03 -3.21
CA LEU A 608 36.79 -15.85 -4.37
C LEU A 608 37.15 -16.85 -5.49
N GLU A 609 38.44 -17.09 -5.74
CA GLU A 609 38.90 -18.11 -6.69
C GLU A 609 38.41 -19.53 -6.30
N ALA A 610 38.58 -19.91 -5.03
CA ALA A 610 38.12 -21.19 -4.49
C ALA A 610 36.59 -21.35 -4.52
N PHE A 611 35.85 -20.24 -4.40
CA PHE A 611 34.40 -20.22 -4.53
C PHE A 611 33.96 -20.46 -5.99
N GLU A 612 34.53 -19.74 -6.96
CA GLU A 612 34.22 -19.96 -8.38
C GLU A 612 34.64 -21.37 -8.83
N HIS A 613 35.75 -21.87 -8.31
CA HIS A 613 36.29 -23.21 -8.59
C HIS A 613 35.92 -24.27 -7.53
N ARG A 614 34.83 -24.08 -6.77
CA ARG A 614 34.42 -24.95 -5.64
C ARG A 614 34.18 -26.43 -5.97
N HIS A 615 34.01 -26.75 -7.26
CA HIS A 615 33.96 -28.13 -7.77
C HIS A 615 35.32 -28.86 -7.70
N ASN A 616 36.43 -28.13 -7.53
CA ASN A 616 37.80 -28.66 -7.39
C ASN A 616 38.27 -28.75 -5.93
N LEU A 617 37.40 -28.47 -4.95
CA LEU A 617 37.73 -28.57 -3.53
C LEU A 617 38.07 -30.00 -3.14
N GLN A 618 39.14 -30.17 -2.37
CA GLN A 618 39.55 -31.46 -1.84
C GLN A 618 39.11 -31.56 -0.38
N GLU A 619 38.27 -32.55 -0.06
CA GLU A 619 37.94 -32.87 1.33
C GLU A 619 39.21 -33.37 2.05
N VAL A 620 39.52 -32.79 3.19
CA VAL A 620 40.69 -33.13 4.02
C VAL A 620 40.23 -33.52 5.42
N ASP A 621 41.04 -34.34 6.10
CA ASP A 621 40.71 -34.81 7.44
C ASP A 621 40.61 -33.65 8.44
N ALA A 622 39.56 -33.67 9.27
CA ALA A 622 39.22 -32.62 10.23
C ALA A 622 40.17 -32.55 11.43
N THR A 623 41.17 -33.44 11.49
CA THR A 623 42.26 -33.46 12.49
C THR A 623 43.30 -32.34 12.31
N MET A 624 43.13 -31.47 11.32
CA MET A 624 43.92 -30.23 11.16
C MET A 624 43.53 -29.18 12.22
N GLU A 625 44.10 -29.28 13.42
CA GLU A 625 44.06 -28.18 14.40
C GLU A 625 44.74 -26.92 13.80
N PRO A 626 44.10 -25.74 13.82
CA PRO A 626 44.75 -24.50 13.40
C PRO A 626 45.87 -24.13 14.38
N LEU A 627 46.99 -23.56 13.90
CA LEU A 627 48.11 -23.18 14.78
C LEU A 627 47.77 -22.02 15.74
N HIS A 628 46.63 -21.36 15.52
CA HIS A 628 46.14 -20.21 16.28
C HIS A 628 44.63 -20.34 16.56
N ASP A 629 44.19 -19.93 17.76
CA ASP A 629 42.79 -19.95 18.21
C ASP A 629 41.81 -19.03 17.41
N THR A 630 42.26 -18.44 16.30
CA THR A 630 41.52 -17.39 15.57
C THR A 630 40.84 -17.96 14.33
N VAL A 631 39.60 -18.42 14.50
CA VAL A 631 38.69 -18.76 13.40
C VAL A 631 38.23 -17.46 12.73
N ILE A 632 38.44 -17.33 11.41
CA ILE A 632 38.09 -16.12 10.66
C ILE A 632 36.79 -16.33 9.89
N HIS A 633 35.78 -15.50 10.16
CA HIS A 633 34.57 -15.47 9.34
C HIS A 633 34.87 -14.85 7.96
N ILE A 634 34.51 -15.57 6.90
CA ILE A 634 34.83 -15.18 5.52
C ILE A 634 34.12 -13.87 5.16
N GLU A 635 32.85 -13.71 5.52
CA GLU A 635 32.09 -12.48 5.32
C GLU A 635 32.80 -11.24 5.90
N THR A 636 33.36 -11.36 7.12
CA THR A 636 34.12 -10.28 7.76
C THR A 636 35.37 -9.92 6.95
N LEU A 637 36.16 -10.91 6.52
CA LEU A 637 37.34 -10.68 5.69
C LEU A 637 36.98 -10.04 4.34
N LEU A 638 35.91 -10.51 3.68
CA LEU A 638 35.43 -9.94 2.42
C LEU A 638 34.95 -8.49 2.61
N SER A 639 34.19 -8.19 3.66
CA SER A 639 33.69 -6.86 3.99
C SER A 639 34.84 -5.89 4.32
N CYS A 640 35.75 -6.26 5.22
CA CYS A 640 36.92 -5.46 5.57
C CYS A 640 37.84 -5.18 4.37
N THR A 641 37.90 -6.11 3.40
CA THR A 641 38.72 -5.94 2.20
C THR A 641 38.05 -5.17 1.06
N LYS A 642 36.71 -4.99 1.04
CA LYS A 642 35.98 -4.23 -0.01
C LYS A 642 36.62 -2.87 -0.33
N ARG A 643 37.19 -2.17 0.67
CA ARG A 643 37.83 -0.84 0.51
C ARG A 643 39.27 -0.85 -0.02
N TYR A 644 39.98 -1.98 0.04
CA TYR A 644 41.38 -2.09 -0.37
C TYR A 644 41.57 -2.64 -1.79
N VAL A 645 40.51 -3.11 -2.44
CA VAL A 645 40.51 -3.63 -3.83
C VAL A 645 40.88 -2.54 -4.86
N GLN A 646 40.85 -1.27 -4.47
CA GLN A 646 40.96 -0.11 -5.35
C GLN A 646 42.25 0.70 -5.18
N VAL A 647 43.26 0.14 -4.50
CA VAL A 647 44.55 0.81 -4.27
C VAL A 647 45.56 0.37 -5.33
N ASP A 648 45.93 1.31 -6.20
CA ASP A 648 47.09 1.15 -7.09
C ASP A 648 48.33 0.80 -6.24
N LEU A 649 49.00 -0.31 -6.59
CA LEU A 649 50.20 -0.75 -5.88
C LEU A 649 51.49 -0.04 -6.35
N ASP A 650 51.34 1.00 -7.18
CA ASP A 650 52.43 1.75 -7.81
C ASP A 650 52.55 3.19 -7.29
N ASP A 651 53.77 3.71 -7.42
CA ASP A 651 54.24 5.07 -7.16
C ASP A 651 54.39 5.59 -5.70
N LYS A 652 55.56 5.21 -5.16
CA LYS A 652 56.69 6.11 -4.80
C LYS A 652 56.64 6.96 -3.53
N ASP A 653 57.82 7.00 -2.94
CA ASP A 653 58.30 7.94 -1.95
C ASP A 653 58.07 9.39 -2.37
N ASP A 654 57.61 10.22 -1.43
CA ASP A 654 58.30 11.48 -1.14
C ASP A 654 58.01 11.89 0.31
N ASP A 655 59.09 12.12 1.06
CA ASP A 655 59.02 12.89 2.31
C ASP A 655 58.47 14.28 1.99
N HIS A 656 57.62 14.86 2.83
CA HIS A 656 57.88 16.19 3.38
C HIS A 656 57.03 16.49 4.62
N ILE A 657 57.74 16.91 5.66
CA ILE A 657 57.21 17.47 6.91
C ILE A 657 56.62 18.84 6.61
N HIS A 658 55.43 19.13 7.15
CA HIS A 658 55.10 20.47 7.59
C HIS A 658 54.22 20.43 8.83
N ASP A 659 54.78 20.91 9.94
CA ASP A 659 54.04 21.31 11.13
C ASP A 659 53.10 22.48 10.80
N ASP A 660 51.94 22.53 11.44
CA ASP A 660 51.32 23.80 11.83
C ASP A 660 50.43 23.60 13.07
N GLU A 661 50.55 24.52 14.03
CA GLU A 661 50.13 24.33 15.42
C GLU A 661 48.64 24.62 15.71
N VAL A 662 48.07 23.89 16.66
CA VAL A 662 46.82 24.26 17.34
C VAL A 662 47.14 25.18 18.54
N PRO A 663 46.52 26.37 18.68
CA PRO A 663 46.71 27.22 19.87
C PRO A 663 45.93 26.69 21.07
N VAL A 664 46.64 26.32 22.13
CA VAL A 664 46.09 25.95 23.46
C VAL A 664 46.12 27.15 24.40
N PRO A 665 45.12 27.31 25.29
CA PRO A 665 45.45 27.58 26.69
C PRO A 665 44.49 26.87 27.69
N GLN A 666 44.85 26.56 28.94
CA GLN A 666 46.14 26.31 29.64
C GLN A 666 45.81 25.85 31.09
N SER A 667 46.81 25.39 31.85
CA SER A 667 46.80 25.11 33.31
C SER A 667 46.08 23.80 33.76
N ALA A 668 46.58 23.03 34.74
CA ALA A 668 47.90 23.01 35.39
C ALA A 668 48.23 21.61 35.96
N ASN A 669 49.53 21.28 36.05
CA ASN A 669 50.05 20.11 36.76
C ASN A 669 49.96 20.26 38.29
N LEU A 670 49.82 19.14 39.01
CA LEU A 670 50.75 18.75 40.09
C LEU A 670 50.51 17.31 40.60
N ASP A 671 51.60 16.56 40.74
CA ASP A 671 51.63 15.17 41.23
C ASP A 671 51.41 15.03 42.75
N HIS A 672 50.79 13.93 43.21
CA HIS A 672 51.49 12.71 43.69
C HIS A 672 50.63 11.78 44.60
N GLN A 673 50.80 10.46 44.42
CA GLN A 673 50.57 9.33 45.37
C GLN A 673 49.11 9.10 45.86
N MET A 674 48.45 7.96 45.61
CA MET A 674 48.80 6.60 46.08
C MET A 674 47.97 5.47 45.40
N TRP A 675 48.32 4.20 45.65
CA TRP A 675 47.83 2.95 45.01
C TRP A 675 46.30 2.63 45.00
N ILE A 676 45.76 2.31 43.80
CA ILE A 676 45.17 1.01 43.31
C ILE A 676 44.44 0.09 44.33
N PRO A 677 43.29 -0.59 43.99
CA PRO A 677 42.27 -0.37 42.95
C PRO A 677 40.81 -0.37 43.50
N ASN A 678 39.79 -0.15 42.64
CA ASN A 678 38.53 -0.90 42.76
C ASN A 678 37.73 -0.96 41.45
N HIS A 679 36.94 -2.03 41.30
CA HIS A 679 36.21 -2.41 40.08
C HIS A 679 35.24 -1.31 39.58
N GLY A 680 35.32 -0.96 38.29
CA GLY A 680 34.36 -0.05 37.64
C GLY A 680 34.53 0.11 36.12
N GLU A 681 35.76 0.23 35.60
CA GLU A 681 36.02 0.71 34.24
C GLU A 681 36.28 -0.38 33.17
N LEU A 682 35.69 -1.57 33.32
CA LEU A 682 35.83 -2.68 32.35
C LEU A 682 34.56 -2.97 31.52
N GLN A 683 33.55 -2.11 31.61
CA GLN A 683 32.29 -2.24 30.84
C GLN A 683 32.22 -1.25 29.65
N HIS A 684 32.70 -0.02 29.79
CA HIS A 684 32.57 1.00 28.72
C HIS A 684 33.40 0.66 27.46
N GLU A 685 34.64 0.19 27.59
CA GLU A 685 35.46 -0.22 26.42
C GLU A 685 34.89 -1.44 25.67
N LYS A 686 34.07 -2.28 26.33
CA LYS A 686 33.41 -3.42 25.65
C LYS A 686 32.16 -3.00 24.89
N GLU A 687 31.43 -2.00 25.37
CA GLU A 687 30.24 -1.50 24.68
C GLU A 687 30.62 -0.72 23.42
N ASP A 688 31.66 0.12 23.44
CA ASP A 688 32.10 0.86 22.25
C ASP A 688 32.65 -0.05 21.14
N ILE A 689 33.29 -1.18 21.47
CA ILE A 689 33.75 -2.17 20.47
C ILE A 689 32.54 -2.88 19.83
N LEU A 690 31.54 -3.28 20.63
CA LEU A 690 30.31 -3.89 20.13
C LEU A 690 29.48 -2.91 19.28
N HIS A 691 29.35 -1.66 19.72
CA HIS A 691 28.55 -0.64 19.02
C HIS A 691 29.14 -0.28 17.65
N ASN A 692 30.48 -0.33 17.51
CA ASN A 692 31.17 -0.14 16.24
C ASN A 692 31.17 -1.40 15.34
N LEU A 693 31.16 -2.61 15.92
CA LEU A 693 30.94 -3.84 15.13
C LEU A 693 29.53 -3.83 14.50
N PHE A 694 28.50 -3.58 15.32
CA PHE A 694 27.10 -3.51 14.85
C PHE A 694 26.88 -2.45 13.76
N ALA A 695 27.56 -1.29 13.87
CA ALA A 695 27.48 -0.23 12.87
C ALA A 695 28.15 -0.57 11.53
N SER A 696 28.93 -1.65 11.43
CA SER A 696 29.54 -2.12 10.17
C SER A 696 28.78 -3.29 9.51
N LEU A 697 27.86 -3.93 10.24
CA LEU A 697 27.06 -5.07 9.77
C LEU A 697 25.67 -4.69 9.23
N PHE A 698 25.18 -3.47 9.48
CA PHE A 698 23.86 -3.03 9.03
C PHE A 698 23.92 -1.89 8.01
N ASP A 699 23.31 -2.13 6.85
CA ASP A 699 23.17 -1.15 5.78
C ASP A 699 22.26 0.03 6.21
N ARG A 700 22.56 1.24 5.71
CA ARG A 700 22.07 2.52 6.26
C ARG A 700 20.57 2.79 6.08
N ASN A 701 19.82 1.91 5.42
CA ASN A 701 18.41 2.14 5.10
C ASN A 701 17.39 1.76 6.19
N LEU A 702 17.80 1.12 7.29
CA LEU A 702 16.87 0.68 8.35
C LEU A 702 16.74 1.63 9.56
N LEU A 703 17.67 2.59 9.73
CA LEU A 703 17.63 3.56 10.84
C LEU A 703 16.65 4.73 10.64
N SER A 704 16.01 4.86 9.47
CA SER A 704 15.01 5.90 9.19
C SER A 704 13.58 5.54 9.61
N ILE A 705 13.36 4.33 10.14
CA ILE A 705 12.03 3.78 10.49
C ILE A 705 11.82 3.69 12.02
N LEU A 706 12.86 3.89 12.84
CA LEU A 706 12.76 3.90 14.31
C LEU A 706 12.64 5.30 14.93
N ASP A 707 12.43 6.34 14.10
CA ASP A 707 12.27 7.74 14.53
C ASP A 707 11.02 8.41 13.90
N LYS A 708 9.97 7.60 13.69
CA LYS A 708 8.61 7.99 13.26
C LYS A 708 7.56 7.14 13.97
#